data_AF-A0A1M7R4J4-F1
#
_entry.id   AF-A0A1M7R4J4-F1
#
_cell.length_a   1.000
_cell.length_b   1.000
_cell.length_c   1.000
_cell.angle_alpha   90.00
_cell.angle_beta   90.00
_cell.angle_gamma   90.00
#
_symmetry.space_group_name_H-M   'P 1'
#
loop_
_entity.id
_entity.type
_entity.pdbx_description
1 polymer ?
#
loop_
_entity_poly.entity_id
_entity_poly.type
_entity_poly.pdbx_seq_one_letter_code
_entity_poly.pdbx_strand_id
1 'polypeptide(L)'
;MAIALTRAAQPHHQAPHPTLASAVARTSGLAFVLALLAGLCGLQALALLRAPAAWLPSAISVHLKPGDSVTLGQQELAAPQTDRNHLSLHRDADGSWMLRNLSASRQVIVQRDGEEQRLGSMPLDGLLHFQIDGAVFDVRSADASHVVFTRDGQEWRYDGATLYRDGHAQANCPESRLASKALSAWNRIAPMPLTIARPLSFGGNLYCDNRLGLDQVTPGAATVSRINGRLQLSAANPDGDRAAVLLGATDLRKQEATLQGVNAIMVGHTRFQLSASGDQLTLQPSRHIKLYSEPELKLPEQISWQWQQRALWSGHASAVWIALGVSIVALIVSLLANLGSSALLAATSMLAAGVIALISQRAGMAPSAACSLLLGAGALAMWLMLPGRLTLATGAGVVLLAVGLLAQLELGLGAPESSWLRYYQKSAAMLAIGSGLGGLLRLWAQYQAARSAHLQQRLIEWLLAALAAIALAALAAQVLWGDETGVFDLQPVELAKLALTALTAHCLALRFNWHNGPQRLADHGTRWLQLIAPALLFLALLGLALVQVDDFSPLILLLVWSTGMGLAYALAARNRILAAVLFSGAGMAIAAIVYLRLVGTDDLIRWGFYADRFLVWLNPAEHPHTGQQLLLGARAIGEGGWLGADHWLGLRALGQSAGNVVQIPAVQDDFAASFFLNRHGLLSGLLLWAVQAAFLIGVVLTAWQAYRNGASARNFRQAWLGRFRYFALCGGGAFVLGHFLLSWGTNLAIFPIMGQPMSFLSAGGSHLLFFLCPLLTFSAISSEGV
;
A
#
# COMPACT_ATOMS: atom_id res chain seq x y z
N MET A 1 -25.97 -48.44 60.04
CA MET A 1 -24.88 -47.93 60.88
C MET A 1 -23.61 -48.69 60.51
N ALA A 2 -22.83 -48.15 59.57
CA ALA A 2 -21.42 -48.46 59.25
C ALA A 2 -21.10 -47.82 57.88
N ILE A 3 -20.53 -46.62 57.87
CA ILE A 3 -20.03 -45.95 56.67
C ILE A 3 -18.51 -46.09 56.69
N ALA A 4 -17.98 -46.88 55.75
CA ALA A 4 -16.55 -47.03 55.50
C ALA A 4 -16.10 -45.97 54.47
N LEU A 5 -15.18 -45.10 54.89
CA LEU A 5 -14.51 -44.10 54.06
C LEU A 5 -13.27 -44.72 53.39
N THR A 6 -13.38 -45.09 52.12
CA THR A 6 -12.22 -45.37 51.26
C THR A 6 -11.83 -44.10 50.49
N ARG A 7 -10.77 -43.42 50.95
CA ARG A 7 -10.05 -42.39 50.19
C ARG A 7 -9.28 -43.06 49.04
N ALA A 8 -9.77 -42.89 47.81
CA ALA A 8 -9.00 -43.21 46.61
C ALA A 8 -7.90 -42.15 46.42
N ALA A 9 -6.63 -42.58 46.44
CA ALA A 9 -5.49 -41.75 46.12
C ALA A 9 -5.54 -41.34 44.64
N GLN A 10 -5.60 -40.03 44.36
CA GLN A 10 -5.38 -39.49 43.02
C GLN A 10 -3.88 -39.58 42.67
N PRO A 11 -3.49 -40.14 41.52
CA PRO A 11 -2.11 -40.07 41.07
C PRO A 11 -1.79 -38.64 40.65
N HIS A 12 -0.85 -38.01 41.35
CA HIS A 12 -0.19 -36.78 40.89
C HIS A 12 0.55 -37.09 39.58
N HIS A 13 -0.02 -36.68 38.43
CA HIS A 13 0.72 -36.58 37.18
C HIS A 13 1.77 -35.48 37.32
N GLN A 14 2.99 -35.84 37.71
CA GLN A 14 4.16 -34.98 37.51
C GLN A 14 4.34 -34.75 36.00
N ALA A 15 4.33 -33.48 35.60
CA ALA A 15 4.65 -33.11 34.23
C ALA A 15 6.08 -33.56 33.90
N PRO A 16 6.34 -34.14 32.71
CA PRO A 16 7.67 -34.59 32.34
C PRO A 16 8.65 -33.41 32.33
N HIS A 17 9.74 -33.53 33.08
CA HIS A 17 10.85 -32.57 33.03
C HIS A 17 11.38 -32.45 31.60
N PRO A 18 11.58 -31.24 31.07
CA PRO A 18 12.12 -31.07 29.72
C PRO A 18 13.52 -31.70 29.66
N THR A 19 13.70 -32.61 28.71
CA THR A 19 14.99 -33.27 28.46
C THR A 19 16.06 -32.23 28.12
N LEU A 20 17.30 -32.43 28.58
CA LEU A 20 18.44 -31.54 28.36
C LEU A 20 18.63 -31.18 26.87
N ALA A 21 18.34 -32.12 25.96
CA ALA A 21 18.37 -31.92 24.51
C ALA A 21 17.35 -30.89 23.99
N SER A 22 16.15 -30.82 24.59
CA SER A 22 15.10 -29.85 24.21
C SER A 22 15.44 -28.42 24.65
N ALA A 23 16.15 -28.27 25.77
CA ALA A 23 16.65 -26.98 26.24
C ALA A 23 17.79 -26.49 25.34
N VAL A 24 18.76 -27.35 25.01
CA VAL A 24 19.88 -27.02 24.12
C VAL A 24 19.39 -26.63 22.72
N ALA A 25 18.49 -27.41 22.10
CA ALA A 25 17.97 -27.11 20.77
C ALA A 25 17.21 -25.76 20.70
N ARG A 26 16.49 -25.41 21.78
CA ARG A 26 15.79 -24.11 21.89
C ARG A 26 16.77 -22.94 21.96
N THR A 27 17.85 -23.09 22.72
CA THR A 27 18.90 -22.07 22.84
C THR A 27 19.67 -21.90 21.54
N SER A 28 19.98 -23.00 20.83
CA SER A 28 20.65 -22.96 19.53
C SER A 28 19.81 -22.28 18.45
N GLY A 29 18.51 -22.59 18.37
CA GLY A 29 17.61 -21.94 17.40
C GLY A 29 17.47 -20.44 17.63
N LEU A 30 17.34 -20.01 18.89
CA LEU A 30 17.30 -18.59 19.24
C LEU A 30 18.62 -17.89 18.92
N ALA A 31 19.77 -18.49 19.27
CA ALA A 31 21.07 -17.94 18.96
C ALA A 31 21.29 -17.78 17.45
N PHE A 32 20.85 -18.74 16.64
CA PHE A 32 20.93 -18.66 15.19
C PHE A 32 20.09 -17.51 14.61
N VAL A 33 18.82 -17.37 15.04
CA VAL A 33 17.96 -16.26 14.58
C VAL A 33 18.53 -14.92 15.04
N LEU A 34 19.03 -14.82 16.28
CA LEU A 34 19.68 -13.60 16.77
C LEU A 34 20.93 -13.25 15.96
N ALA A 35 21.76 -14.22 15.60
CA ALA A 35 22.95 -14.01 14.78
C ALA A 35 22.58 -13.50 13.37
N LEU A 36 21.55 -14.08 12.74
CA LEU A 36 21.04 -13.59 11.44
C LEU A 36 20.52 -12.17 11.54
N LEU A 37 19.75 -11.84 12.57
CA LEU A 37 19.23 -10.49 12.74
C LEU A 37 20.32 -9.48 13.06
N ALA A 38 21.29 -9.84 13.90
CA ALA A 38 22.46 -9.00 14.15
C ALA A 38 23.24 -8.74 12.85
N GLY A 39 23.41 -9.78 12.01
CA GLY A 39 24.02 -9.64 10.69
C GLY A 39 23.24 -8.70 9.77
N LEU A 40 21.92 -8.88 9.64
CA LEU A 40 21.07 -8.05 8.78
C LEU A 40 20.97 -6.59 9.27
N CYS A 41 20.81 -6.37 10.57
CA CYS A 41 20.86 -5.02 11.16
C CYS A 41 22.25 -4.40 11.01
N GLY A 42 23.30 -5.21 11.12
CA GLY A 42 24.68 -4.79 10.84
C GLY A 42 24.89 -4.36 9.39
N LEU A 43 24.29 -5.07 8.43
CA LEU A 43 24.30 -4.67 7.01
C LEU A 43 23.53 -3.37 6.79
N GLN A 44 22.39 -3.15 7.46
CA GLN A 44 21.68 -1.87 7.40
C GLN A 44 22.54 -0.72 7.95
N ALA A 45 23.22 -0.94 9.09
CA ALA A 45 24.12 0.06 9.67
C ALA A 45 25.31 0.33 8.75
N LEU A 46 25.88 -0.71 8.15
CA LEU A 46 26.97 -0.60 7.18
C LEU A 46 26.52 0.16 5.91
N ALA A 47 25.29 -0.05 5.44
CA ALA A 47 24.71 0.71 4.33
C ALA A 47 24.64 2.20 4.65
N LEU A 48 24.20 2.56 5.86
CA LEU A 48 24.18 3.96 6.32
C LEU A 48 25.58 4.57 6.43
N LEU A 49 26.57 3.80 6.90
CA LEU A 49 27.95 4.25 7.03
C LEU A 49 28.64 4.42 5.68
N ARG A 50 28.31 3.57 4.70
CA ARG A 50 28.87 3.62 3.34
C ARG A 50 28.10 4.56 2.40
N ALA A 51 26.92 5.03 2.80
CA ALA A 51 26.13 5.93 1.98
C ALA A 51 26.94 7.21 1.69
N PRO A 52 27.16 7.56 0.42
CA PRO A 52 27.90 8.77 0.07
C PRO A 52 27.16 10.01 0.56
N ALA A 53 27.90 11.10 0.72
CA ALA A 53 27.29 12.40 0.94
C ALA A 53 26.34 12.71 -0.22
N ALA A 54 25.12 13.11 0.12
CA ALA A 54 24.10 13.54 -0.84
C ALA A 54 23.67 14.94 -0.46
N TRP A 55 23.65 15.83 -1.44
CA TRP A 55 23.37 17.26 -1.29
C TRP A 55 22.04 17.58 -1.98
N LEU A 56 21.32 18.53 -1.40
CA LEU A 56 20.07 19.07 -1.93
C LEU A 56 20.00 20.57 -1.67
N PRO A 57 19.31 21.36 -2.50
CA PRO A 57 19.06 22.76 -2.19
C PRO A 57 18.10 22.86 -1.01
N SER A 58 18.51 23.51 0.08
CA SER A 58 17.62 23.89 1.19
C SER A 58 16.84 25.17 0.87
N ALA A 59 17.41 26.04 0.03
CA ALA A 59 16.75 27.21 -0.51
C ALA A 59 17.28 27.50 -1.93
N ILE A 60 16.39 27.96 -2.80
CA ILE A 60 16.68 28.40 -4.17
C ILE A 60 16.32 29.88 -4.23
N SER A 61 17.30 30.73 -4.48
CA SER A 61 17.12 32.18 -4.57
C SER A 61 17.18 32.61 -6.03
N VAL A 62 16.16 33.33 -6.46
CA VAL A 62 16.01 33.90 -7.81
C VAL A 62 16.09 35.41 -7.71
N HIS A 63 17.00 36.03 -8.45
CA HIS A 63 17.21 37.47 -8.51
C HIS A 63 16.80 38.01 -9.88
N LEU A 64 15.80 38.90 -9.93
CA LEU A 64 15.32 39.53 -11.16
C LEU A 64 15.18 41.05 -10.98
N LYS A 65 15.68 41.81 -11.95
CA LYS A 65 15.38 43.25 -12.06
C LYS A 65 13.97 43.43 -12.62
N PRO A 66 13.32 44.59 -12.39
CA PRO A 66 12.05 44.90 -13.04
C PRO A 66 12.17 44.79 -14.57
N GLY A 67 11.25 44.06 -15.21
CA GLY A 67 11.26 43.72 -16.63
C GLY A 67 11.99 42.42 -16.99
N ASP A 68 12.76 41.82 -16.07
CA ASP A 68 13.49 40.57 -16.34
C ASP A 68 12.61 39.34 -16.12
N SER A 69 12.96 38.25 -16.83
CA SER A 69 12.34 36.93 -16.64
C SER A 69 13.36 35.81 -16.66
N VAL A 70 13.00 34.69 -16.03
CA VAL A 70 13.78 33.46 -16.03
C VAL A 70 12.86 32.25 -16.15
N THR A 71 13.28 31.27 -16.94
CA THR A 71 12.60 29.98 -17.05
C THR A 71 13.23 29.00 -16.08
N LEU A 72 12.40 28.29 -15.31
CA LEU A 72 12.80 27.28 -14.35
C LEU A 72 12.20 25.91 -14.74
N GLY A 73 13.00 24.85 -14.63
CA GLY A 73 12.50 23.50 -14.82
C GLY A 73 13.21 22.47 -13.94
N GLN A 74 13.35 21.25 -14.46
CA GLN A 74 13.87 20.10 -13.73
C GLN A 74 15.22 20.35 -13.06
N GLN A 75 16.11 21.07 -13.72
CA GLN A 75 17.45 21.34 -13.23
C GLN A 75 17.43 22.46 -12.18
N GLU A 76 16.87 23.63 -12.49
CA GLU A 76 16.92 24.84 -11.66
C GLU A 76 16.09 24.70 -10.38
N LEU A 77 15.00 23.92 -10.43
CA LEU A 77 14.13 23.66 -9.27
C LEU A 77 14.58 22.45 -8.44
N ALA A 78 15.58 21.69 -8.90
CA ALA A 78 15.91 20.36 -8.36
C ALA A 78 14.68 19.44 -8.19
N ALA A 79 13.69 19.58 -9.07
CA ALA A 79 12.43 18.84 -9.00
C ALA A 79 12.47 17.72 -10.06
N PRO A 80 12.72 16.45 -9.69
CA PRO A 80 12.97 15.38 -10.67
C PRO A 80 11.74 15.07 -11.54
N GLN A 81 10.55 15.45 -11.06
CA GLN A 81 9.26 15.19 -11.68
C GLN A 81 8.69 16.42 -12.40
N THR A 82 9.55 17.29 -12.92
CA THR A 82 9.14 18.44 -13.74
C THR A 82 9.74 18.34 -15.13
N ASP A 83 9.16 19.10 -16.06
CA ASP A 83 9.68 19.20 -17.42
C ASP A 83 11.00 20.00 -17.41
N ARG A 84 11.80 19.86 -18.47
CA ARG A 84 13.04 20.64 -18.63
C ARG A 84 12.80 22.15 -18.54
N ASN A 85 11.68 22.62 -19.07
CA ASN A 85 11.16 23.97 -18.90
C ASN A 85 9.74 23.83 -18.34
N HIS A 86 9.53 24.18 -17.07
CA HIS A 86 8.25 23.91 -16.43
C HIS A 86 7.48 25.18 -16.09
N LEU A 87 8.15 26.23 -15.64
CA LEU A 87 7.52 27.51 -15.32
C LEU A 87 8.42 28.68 -15.69
N SER A 88 7.83 29.85 -15.89
CA SER A 88 8.53 31.12 -16.04
C SER A 88 8.22 32.01 -14.85
N LEU A 89 9.25 32.63 -14.30
CA LEU A 89 9.15 33.74 -13.37
C LEU A 89 9.48 35.03 -14.10
N HIS A 90 8.72 36.07 -13.86
CA HIS A 90 8.96 37.41 -14.39
C HIS A 90 8.72 38.42 -13.28
N ARG A 91 9.50 39.50 -13.29
CA ARG A 91 9.26 40.64 -12.42
C ARG A 91 8.77 41.79 -13.27
N ASP A 92 7.55 42.25 -13.07
CA ASP A 92 6.98 43.32 -13.90
C ASP A 92 7.66 44.68 -13.68
N ALA A 93 7.29 45.67 -14.50
CA ALA A 93 7.84 47.02 -14.42
C ALA A 93 7.56 47.69 -13.07
N ASP A 94 6.47 47.31 -12.40
CA ASP A 94 6.07 47.79 -11.08
C ASP A 94 6.79 47.05 -9.94
N GLY A 95 7.60 46.02 -10.27
CA GLY A 95 8.41 45.25 -9.35
C GLY A 95 7.70 44.03 -8.74
N SER A 96 6.48 43.71 -9.18
CA SER A 96 5.69 42.56 -8.73
C SER A 96 6.17 41.26 -9.37
N TRP A 97 6.11 40.18 -8.59
CA TRP A 97 6.49 38.85 -9.06
C TRP A 97 5.31 38.15 -9.74
N MET A 98 5.55 37.67 -10.96
CA MET A 98 4.59 36.96 -11.79
C MET A 98 5.12 35.55 -12.08
N LEU A 99 4.22 34.57 -12.08
CA LEU A 99 4.51 33.18 -12.40
C LEU A 99 3.61 32.71 -13.52
N ARG A 100 4.19 31.97 -14.46
CA ARG A 100 3.49 31.36 -15.59
C ARG A 100 3.83 29.88 -15.70
N ASN A 101 2.82 29.04 -15.94
CA ASN A 101 3.06 27.63 -16.27
C ASN A 101 3.52 27.50 -17.73
N LEU A 102 4.60 26.76 -17.97
CA LEU A 102 5.09 26.41 -19.31
C LEU A 102 4.89 24.93 -19.62
N SER A 103 4.72 24.09 -18.60
CA SER A 103 4.57 22.65 -18.77
C SER A 103 3.25 22.34 -19.46
N ALA A 104 3.35 21.53 -20.52
CA ALA A 104 2.19 21.08 -21.28
C ALA A 104 1.50 19.87 -20.63
N SER A 105 2.19 19.16 -19.73
CA SER A 105 1.72 17.90 -19.15
C SER A 105 1.35 18.01 -17.67
N ARG A 106 1.85 19.02 -16.97
CA ARG A 106 1.72 19.17 -15.52
C ARG A 106 1.38 20.62 -15.19
N GLN A 107 0.38 20.83 -14.34
CA GLN A 107 -0.01 22.17 -13.90
C GLN A 107 0.76 22.58 -12.65
N VAL A 108 1.04 23.88 -12.54
CA VAL A 108 1.54 24.50 -11.31
C VAL A 108 0.35 24.82 -10.42
N ILE A 109 0.44 24.46 -9.14
CA ILE A 109 -0.56 24.81 -8.13
C ILE A 109 0.01 25.92 -7.25
N VAL A 110 -0.76 26.99 -7.07
CA VAL A 110 -0.43 28.15 -6.25
C VAL A 110 -1.28 28.11 -5.00
N GLN A 111 -0.68 28.35 -3.83
CA GLN A 111 -1.39 28.38 -2.56
C GLN A 111 -1.39 29.79 -1.96
N ARG A 112 -2.58 30.37 -1.80
CA ARG A 112 -2.83 31.71 -1.25
C ARG A 112 -3.87 31.60 -0.13
N ASP A 113 -3.55 32.09 1.05
CA ASP A 113 -4.48 32.11 2.21
C ASP A 113 -5.15 30.77 2.54
N GLY A 114 -4.46 29.66 2.22
CA GLY A 114 -4.98 28.29 2.42
C GLY A 114 -5.80 27.74 1.25
N GLU A 115 -6.16 28.55 0.25
CA GLU A 115 -6.80 28.10 -0.98
C GLU A 115 -5.76 27.66 -2.02
N GLU A 116 -6.08 26.59 -2.76
CA GLU A 116 -5.28 26.10 -3.88
C GLU A 116 -5.87 26.56 -5.21
N GLN A 117 -5.05 27.22 -6.02
CA GLN A 117 -5.36 27.64 -7.38
C GLN A 117 -4.47 26.88 -8.36
N ARG A 118 -5.08 26.13 -9.29
CA ARG A 118 -4.33 25.46 -10.36
C ARG A 118 -4.19 26.40 -11.54
N LEU A 119 -2.97 26.65 -11.99
CA LEU A 119 -2.75 27.48 -13.19
C LEU A 119 -3.23 26.76 -14.44
N GLY A 120 -3.86 27.51 -15.34
CA GLY A 120 -4.59 26.93 -16.47
C GLY A 120 -5.99 26.42 -16.11
N SER A 121 -6.53 26.86 -14.97
CA SER A 121 -7.91 26.65 -14.58
C SER A 121 -8.58 27.93 -14.07
N MET A 122 -9.89 28.02 -14.24
CA MET A 122 -10.70 29.14 -13.77
C MET A 122 -12.09 28.64 -13.34
N PRO A 123 -12.66 29.15 -12.24
CA PRO A 123 -14.05 28.87 -11.89
C PRO A 123 -14.99 29.30 -13.02
N LEU A 124 -16.05 28.53 -13.23
CA LEU A 124 -17.09 28.85 -14.22
C LEU A 124 -18.05 29.96 -13.77
N ASP A 125 -18.09 30.28 -12.48
CA ASP A 125 -18.97 31.32 -11.94
C ASP A 125 -18.67 32.68 -12.59
N GLY A 126 -19.71 33.32 -13.12
CA GLY A 126 -19.61 34.62 -13.80
C GLY A 126 -18.97 34.61 -15.21
N LEU A 127 -18.64 33.44 -15.78
CA LEU A 127 -18.17 33.36 -17.17
C LEU A 127 -19.33 33.57 -18.16
N LEU A 128 -19.11 34.42 -19.17
CA LEU A 128 -20.10 34.72 -20.22
C LEU A 128 -19.92 33.88 -21.48
N HIS A 129 -18.67 33.58 -21.85
CA HIS A 129 -18.34 32.70 -22.97
C HIS A 129 -16.95 32.10 -22.74
N PHE A 130 -16.70 30.94 -23.34
CA PHE A 130 -15.37 30.35 -23.43
C PHE A 130 -15.19 29.70 -24.80
N GLN A 131 -13.95 29.56 -25.23
CA GLN A 131 -13.62 29.00 -26.53
C GLN A 131 -12.57 27.91 -26.39
N ILE A 132 -12.77 26.80 -27.10
CA ILE A 132 -11.82 25.70 -27.19
C ILE A 132 -11.44 25.55 -28.65
N ASP A 133 -10.24 26.02 -28.97
CA ASP A 133 -9.74 26.19 -30.33
C ASP A 133 -10.74 26.95 -31.22
N GLY A 134 -11.29 26.37 -32.29
CA GLY A 134 -12.31 27.02 -33.11
C GLY A 134 -13.72 27.05 -32.51
N ALA A 135 -14.00 26.27 -31.47
CA ALA A 135 -15.34 26.09 -30.92
C ALA A 135 -15.66 27.11 -29.82
N VAL A 136 -16.69 27.93 -30.04
CA VAL A 136 -17.17 28.94 -29.07
C VAL A 136 -18.40 28.42 -28.32
N PHE A 137 -18.45 28.69 -27.02
CA PHE A 137 -19.54 28.30 -26.11
C PHE A 137 -20.05 29.53 -25.38
N ASP A 138 -21.32 29.86 -25.56
CA ASP A 138 -21.98 30.96 -24.86
C ASP A 138 -22.57 30.45 -23.55
N VAL A 139 -22.11 30.97 -22.42
CA VAL A 139 -22.58 30.56 -21.09
C VAL A 139 -23.83 31.36 -20.74
N ARG A 140 -24.95 30.67 -20.56
CA ARG A 140 -26.25 31.26 -20.18
C ARG A 140 -26.35 31.50 -18.68
N SER A 141 -25.88 30.53 -17.90
CA SER A 141 -25.82 30.61 -16.44
C SER A 141 -24.75 29.66 -15.92
N ALA A 142 -24.00 30.09 -14.91
CA ALA A 142 -23.03 29.26 -14.23
C ALA A 142 -23.04 29.61 -12.74
N ASP A 143 -23.03 28.58 -11.89
CA ASP A 143 -22.78 28.73 -10.47
C ASP A 143 -21.74 27.70 -9.99
N ALA A 144 -21.56 27.58 -8.67
CA ALA A 144 -20.62 26.62 -8.09
C ALA A 144 -20.92 25.16 -8.47
N SER A 145 -22.17 24.83 -8.78
CA SER A 145 -22.69 23.47 -8.87
C SER A 145 -23.08 23.05 -10.29
N HIS A 146 -23.48 23.98 -11.15
CA HIS A 146 -23.91 23.70 -12.52
C HIS A 146 -23.53 24.81 -13.50
N VAL A 147 -23.45 24.45 -14.78
CA VAL A 147 -23.25 25.37 -15.89
C VAL A 147 -24.22 25.03 -17.02
N VAL A 148 -24.80 26.07 -17.63
CA VAL A 148 -25.63 25.99 -18.84
C VAL A 148 -24.95 26.81 -19.92
N PHE A 149 -24.68 26.19 -21.06
CA PHE A 149 -24.02 26.84 -22.19
C PHE A 149 -24.62 26.39 -23.53
N THR A 150 -24.56 27.25 -24.55
CA THR A 150 -25.11 26.97 -25.88
C THR A 150 -24.02 26.89 -26.93
N ARG A 151 -24.19 25.97 -27.88
CA ARG A 151 -23.36 25.86 -29.08
C ARG A 151 -24.14 25.20 -30.21
N ASP A 152 -23.94 25.65 -31.45
CA ASP A 152 -24.54 25.09 -32.66
C ASP A 152 -26.08 24.96 -32.55
N GLY A 153 -26.72 25.91 -31.85
CA GLY A 153 -28.17 25.92 -31.62
C GLY A 153 -28.67 24.86 -30.61
N GLN A 154 -27.78 24.22 -29.86
CA GLN A 154 -28.12 23.25 -28.81
C GLN A 154 -27.80 23.81 -27.43
N GLU A 155 -28.66 23.54 -26.46
CA GLU A 155 -28.44 23.88 -25.06
C GLU A 155 -27.80 22.71 -24.32
N TRP A 156 -26.71 22.98 -23.62
CA TRP A 156 -26.00 22.01 -22.82
C TRP A 156 -26.07 22.42 -21.35
N ARG A 157 -26.39 21.48 -20.48
CA ARG A 157 -26.35 21.67 -19.02
C ARG A 157 -25.43 20.63 -18.42
N TYR A 158 -24.58 21.03 -17.50
CA TYR A 158 -23.70 20.13 -16.76
C TYR A 158 -23.75 20.46 -15.27
N ASP A 159 -23.95 19.45 -14.43
CA ASP A 159 -24.18 19.58 -12.97
C ASP A 159 -22.99 19.08 -12.12
N GLY A 160 -21.81 18.92 -12.72
CA GLY A 160 -20.63 18.36 -12.06
C GLY A 160 -20.57 16.83 -12.08
N ALA A 161 -21.62 16.16 -12.55
CA ALA A 161 -21.72 14.70 -12.57
C ALA A 161 -22.31 14.14 -13.89
N THR A 162 -23.23 14.87 -14.53
CA THR A 162 -23.98 14.46 -15.72
C THR A 162 -24.10 15.61 -16.71
N LEU A 163 -23.86 15.33 -17.99
CA LEU A 163 -24.12 16.24 -19.11
C LEU A 163 -25.52 15.99 -19.71
N TYR A 164 -26.25 17.08 -19.94
CA TYR A 164 -27.57 17.11 -20.58
C TYR A 164 -27.48 17.94 -21.86
N ARG A 165 -28.21 17.52 -22.88
CA ARG A 165 -28.41 18.24 -24.14
C ARG A 165 -29.91 18.44 -24.33
N ASP A 166 -30.33 19.68 -24.47
CA ASP A 166 -31.74 20.09 -24.64
C ASP A 166 -32.66 19.42 -23.59
N GLY A 167 -32.22 19.41 -22.34
CA GLY A 167 -32.94 18.81 -21.20
C GLY A 167 -32.76 17.29 -21.01
N HIS A 168 -32.18 16.57 -21.98
CA HIS A 168 -31.99 15.13 -21.90
C HIS A 168 -30.56 14.73 -21.53
N ALA A 169 -30.41 13.85 -20.52
CA ALA A 169 -29.11 13.31 -20.14
C ALA A 169 -28.49 12.51 -21.30
N GLN A 170 -27.20 12.71 -21.55
CA GLN A 170 -26.50 12.03 -22.64
C GLN A 170 -26.49 10.50 -22.47
N ALA A 171 -26.52 9.79 -23.60
CA ALA A 171 -26.40 8.34 -23.62
C ALA A 171 -24.99 7.91 -23.22
N ASN A 172 -24.86 6.74 -22.60
CA ASN A 172 -23.57 6.16 -22.29
C ASN A 172 -22.75 5.94 -23.57
N CYS A 173 -21.42 6.13 -23.51
CA CYS A 173 -20.55 5.81 -24.65
C CYS A 173 -20.66 4.32 -25.02
N PRO A 174 -20.53 3.95 -26.31
CA PRO A 174 -20.67 2.55 -26.75
C PRO A 174 -19.76 1.58 -26.01
N GLU A 175 -18.53 2.00 -25.76
CA GLU A 175 -17.48 1.22 -25.07
C GLU A 175 -17.51 1.35 -23.55
N SER A 176 -18.53 2.01 -22.99
CA SER A 176 -18.55 2.25 -21.55
C SER A 176 -18.81 0.96 -20.77
N ARG A 177 -17.96 0.71 -19.76
CA ARG A 177 -18.05 -0.47 -18.88
C ARG A 177 -19.36 -0.44 -18.07
N LEU A 178 -19.84 -1.60 -17.64
CA LEU A 178 -21.07 -1.71 -16.82
C LEU A 178 -21.05 -0.81 -15.58
N ALA A 179 -19.91 -0.68 -14.91
CA ALA A 179 -19.75 0.22 -13.76
C ALA A 179 -20.02 1.69 -14.12
N SER A 180 -19.46 2.17 -15.25
CA SER A 180 -19.71 3.54 -15.72
C SER A 180 -21.17 3.77 -16.11
N LYS A 181 -21.84 2.74 -16.67
CA LYS A 181 -23.27 2.77 -17.00
C LYS A 181 -24.13 2.86 -15.72
N ALA A 182 -23.81 2.05 -14.71
CA ALA A 182 -24.49 2.06 -13.42
C ALA A 182 -24.28 3.39 -12.68
N LEU A 183 -23.06 3.93 -12.71
CA LEU A 183 -22.73 5.23 -12.14
C LEU A 183 -23.48 6.37 -12.84
N SER A 184 -23.56 6.34 -14.17
CA SER A 184 -24.37 7.29 -14.94
C SER A 184 -25.85 7.18 -14.57
N ALA A 185 -26.38 5.96 -14.38
CA ALA A 185 -27.75 5.76 -13.91
C ALA A 185 -27.96 6.28 -12.47
N TRP A 186 -27.00 6.05 -11.56
CA TRP A 186 -27.03 6.59 -10.20
C TRP A 186 -27.07 8.11 -10.21
N ASN A 187 -26.13 8.76 -10.92
CA ASN A 187 -26.03 10.22 -10.97
C ASN A 187 -27.28 10.89 -11.56
N ARG A 188 -28.07 10.18 -12.38
CA ARG A 188 -29.36 10.69 -12.91
C ARG A 188 -30.48 10.68 -11.87
N ILE A 189 -30.41 9.81 -10.87
CA ILE A 189 -31.48 9.60 -9.88
C ILE A 189 -31.10 10.21 -8.52
N ALA A 190 -29.82 10.23 -8.19
CA ALA A 190 -29.32 10.69 -6.90
C ALA A 190 -29.45 12.22 -6.75
N PRO A 191 -29.83 12.73 -5.57
CA PRO A 191 -29.78 14.16 -5.29
C PRO A 191 -28.34 14.67 -5.31
N MET A 192 -28.13 15.95 -5.65
CA MET A 192 -26.81 16.57 -5.86
C MET A 192 -25.72 16.27 -4.81
N PRO A 193 -25.99 16.21 -3.50
CA PRO A 193 -24.97 15.87 -2.50
C PRO A 193 -24.45 14.42 -2.60
N LEU A 194 -25.23 13.54 -3.23
CA LEU A 194 -24.93 12.11 -3.40
C LEU A 194 -24.46 11.78 -4.82
N THR A 195 -24.39 12.77 -5.72
CA THR A 195 -23.84 12.55 -7.06
C THR A 195 -22.33 12.43 -6.99
N ILE A 196 -21.79 11.46 -7.73
CA ILE A 196 -20.36 11.22 -7.82
C ILE A 196 -19.81 12.10 -8.95
N ALA A 197 -18.82 12.92 -8.63
CA ALA A 197 -18.25 13.88 -9.56
C ALA A 197 -17.62 13.17 -10.76
N ARG A 198 -17.93 13.64 -11.97
CA ARG A 198 -17.39 13.07 -13.21
C ARG A 198 -17.07 14.20 -14.18
N PRO A 199 -15.80 14.42 -14.55
CA PRO A 199 -15.42 15.57 -15.35
C PRO A 199 -16.12 15.54 -16.73
N LEU A 200 -16.58 16.72 -17.17
CA LEU A 200 -16.96 16.97 -18.55
C LEU A 200 -15.68 17.16 -19.36
N SER A 201 -15.48 16.33 -20.38
CA SER A 201 -14.32 16.35 -21.25
C SER A 201 -14.70 16.87 -22.64
N PHE A 202 -13.87 17.76 -23.17
CA PHE A 202 -14.02 18.32 -24.51
C PHE A 202 -12.96 17.74 -25.45
N GLY A 203 -13.36 17.39 -26.67
CA GLY A 203 -12.48 16.84 -27.70
C GLY A 203 -12.90 15.48 -28.23
N GLY A 204 -12.30 15.08 -29.35
CA GLY A 204 -12.65 13.86 -30.09
C GLY A 204 -13.95 14.01 -30.88
N ASN A 205 -14.41 12.92 -31.50
CA ASN A 205 -15.51 12.98 -32.48
C ASN A 205 -16.86 12.45 -31.94
N LEU A 206 -16.99 12.23 -30.63
CA LEU A 206 -18.15 11.55 -30.04
C LEU A 206 -18.83 12.38 -28.95
N TYR A 207 -20.16 12.50 -29.05
CA TYR A 207 -21.02 13.02 -27.99
C TYR A 207 -21.61 11.85 -27.21
N CYS A 208 -21.09 11.60 -26.01
CA CYS A 208 -21.62 10.56 -25.14
C CYS A 208 -21.21 10.80 -23.70
N ASP A 209 -22.09 10.43 -22.77
CA ASP A 209 -21.87 10.55 -21.33
C ASP A 209 -21.42 11.97 -20.96
N ASN A 210 -20.26 12.16 -20.32
CA ASN A 210 -19.67 13.48 -20.07
C ASN A 210 -18.57 13.85 -21.08
N ARG A 211 -18.74 13.48 -22.35
CA ARG A 211 -17.82 13.83 -23.45
C ARG A 211 -18.55 14.65 -24.50
N LEU A 212 -17.99 15.81 -24.82
CA LEU A 212 -18.48 16.69 -25.87
C LEU A 212 -17.45 16.70 -27.01
N GLY A 213 -17.85 16.10 -28.14
CA GLY A 213 -17.02 15.98 -29.33
C GLY A 213 -16.74 17.35 -29.97
N LEU A 214 -15.48 17.57 -30.33
CA LEU A 214 -14.96 18.74 -31.03
C LEU A 214 -14.09 18.24 -32.19
N ASP A 215 -14.51 18.53 -33.42
CA ASP A 215 -13.71 18.21 -34.60
C ASP A 215 -12.33 18.87 -34.50
N GLN A 216 -11.28 18.14 -34.89
CA GLN A 216 -9.87 18.60 -34.88
C GLN A 216 -9.28 18.89 -33.49
N VAL A 217 -9.99 18.64 -32.40
CA VAL A 217 -9.47 18.79 -31.04
C VAL A 217 -9.28 17.42 -30.41
N THR A 218 -8.11 17.19 -29.82
CA THR A 218 -7.80 15.92 -29.16
C THR A 218 -8.72 15.66 -27.97
N PRO A 219 -9.13 14.39 -27.73
CA PRO A 219 -9.96 14.03 -26.58
C PRO A 219 -9.36 14.53 -25.26
N GLY A 220 -10.13 15.29 -24.48
CA GLY A 220 -9.69 15.81 -23.19
C GLY A 220 -8.79 17.03 -23.26
N ALA A 221 -8.79 17.79 -24.36
CA ALA A 221 -8.02 19.03 -24.47
C ALA A 221 -8.50 20.15 -23.51
N ALA A 222 -9.76 20.09 -23.07
CA ALA A 222 -10.26 20.87 -21.95
C ALA A 222 -11.17 20.00 -21.09
N THR A 223 -11.29 20.34 -19.81
CA THR A 223 -12.23 19.67 -18.91
C THR A 223 -12.91 20.64 -17.96
N VAL A 224 -14.18 20.39 -17.66
CA VAL A 224 -14.89 21.04 -16.55
C VAL A 224 -15.09 20.01 -15.44
N SER A 225 -14.56 20.28 -14.26
CA SER A 225 -14.61 19.36 -13.13
C SER A 225 -15.08 20.06 -11.85
N ARG A 226 -15.71 19.29 -10.95
CA ARG A 226 -16.14 19.76 -9.63
C ARG A 226 -14.98 19.60 -8.65
N ILE A 227 -14.30 20.69 -8.31
CA ILE A 227 -13.16 20.73 -7.39
C ILE A 227 -13.55 21.61 -6.19
N ASN A 228 -13.40 21.09 -4.96
CA ASN A 228 -13.78 21.79 -3.72
C ASN A 228 -15.22 22.36 -3.74
N GLY A 229 -16.15 21.61 -4.35
CA GLY A 229 -17.55 22.01 -4.47
C GLY A 229 -17.84 23.10 -5.50
N ARG A 230 -16.86 23.49 -6.34
CA ARG A 230 -17.03 24.46 -7.42
C ARG A 230 -16.71 23.85 -8.78
N LEU A 231 -17.44 24.24 -9.82
CA LEU A 231 -17.09 23.89 -11.19
C LEU A 231 -15.94 24.76 -11.70
N GLN A 232 -14.88 24.11 -12.21
CA GLN A 232 -13.71 24.77 -12.78
C GLN A 232 -13.46 24.26 -14.19
N LEU A 233 -13.31 25.19 -15.13
CA LEU A 233 -12.80 24.90 -16.48
C LEU A 233 -11.28 24.85 -16.40
N SER A 234 -10.68 23.81 -16.95
CA SER A 234 -9.24 23.63 -17.01
C SER A 234 -8.80 23.25 -18.42
N ALA A 235 -7.68 23.80 -18.84
CA ALA A 235 -6.99 23.36 -20.04
C ALA A 235 -6.22 22.07 -19.70
N ALA A 236 -6.67 20.94 -20.24
CA ALA A 236 -6.11 19.62 -20.00
C ALA A 236 -5.29 19.15 -21.22
N ASN A 237 -4.42 18.16 -21.06
CA ASN A 237 -3.60 17.66 -22.16
C ASN A 237 -3.00 16.27 -21.88
N PRO A 238 -3.60 15.18 -22.39
CA PRO A 238 -2.97 13.86 -22.31
C PRO A 238 -1.84 13.67 -23.34
N ASP A 239 -2.02 14.14 -24.59
CA ASP A 239 -1.22 13.66 -25.74
C ASP A 239 -0.64 14.75 -26.68
N GLY A 240 -0.44 15.97 -26.18
CA GLY A 240 0.52 16.91 -26.77
C GLY A 240 0.00 17.88 -27.83
N ASP A 241 -1.20 17.68 -28.39
CA ASP A 241 -1.77 18.63 -29.36
C ASP A 241 -2.47 19.82 -28.70
N ARG A 242 -2.07 21.02 -29.12
CA ARG A 242 -2.31 22.27 -28.39
C ARG A 242 -3.63 22.96 -28.78
N ALA A 243 -4.78 22.44 -28.35
CA ALA A 243 -6.02 23.22 -28.46
C ALA A 243 -6.00 24.43 -27.50
N ALA A 244 -6.16 25.66 -28.02
CA ALA A 244 -6.22 26.85 -27.16
C ALA A 244 -7.50 26.83 -26.32
N VAL A 245 -7.43 27.22 -25.04
CA VAL A 245 -8.64 27.36 -24.20
C VAL A 245 -8.75 28.82 -23.80
N LEU A 246 -9.57 29.59 -24.52
CA LEU A 246 -9.68 31.02 -24.40
C LEU A 246 -10.87 31.43 -23.52
N LEU A 247 -10.63 32.42 -22.66
CA LEU A 247 -11.64 33.16 -21.91
C LEU A 247 -11.56 34.62 -22.36
N GLY A 248 -12.45 35.02 -23.26
CA GLY A 248 -12.27 36.26 -24.03
C GLY A 248 -10.98 36.20 -24.86
N ALA A 249 -10.05 37.13 -24.61
CA ALA A 249 -8.76 37.18 -25.29
C ALA A 249 -7.65 36.37 -24.59
N THR A 250 -7.91 35.83 -23.39
CA THR A 250 -6.89 35.21 -22.55
C THR A 250 -6.87 33.69 -22.73
N ASP A 251 -5.75 33.13 -23.15
CA ASP A 251 -5.52 31.68 -23.16
C ASP A 251 -5.19 31.20 -21.74
N LEU A 252 -6.03 30.31 -21.18
CA LEU A 252 -5.82 29.72 -19.86
C LEU A 252 -4.44 29.07 -19.74
N ARG A 253 -3.92 28.47 -20.81
CA ARG A 253 -2.59 27.84 -20.80
C ARG A 253 -1.46 28.85 -20.68
N LYS A 254 -1.71 30.11 -21.04
CA LYS A 254 -0.74 31.21 -20.97
C LYS A 254 -1.02 32.13 -19.78
N GLN A 255 -1.92 31.73 -18.88
CA GLN A 255 -2.27 32.50 -17.70
C GLN A 255 -1.03 32.78 -16.85
N GLU A 256 -0.88 34.04 -16.47
CA GLU A 256 0.09 34.48 -15.49
C GLU A 256 -0.63 34.75 -14.17
N ALA A 257 0.03 34.43 -13.06
CA ALA A 257 -0.48 34.67 -11.72
C ALA A 257 0.52 35.50 -10.92
N THR A 258 0.02 36.53 -10.25
CA THR A 258 0.81 37.28 -9.27
C THR A 258 1.16 36.40 -8.08
N LEU A 259 2.42 36.47 -7.63
CA LEU A 259 2.91 35.79 -6.43
C LEU A 259 2.66 36.60 -5.15
N GLN A 260 2.02 37.77 -5.24
CA GLN A 260 1.61 38.52 -4.06
C GLN A 260 0.62 37.70 -3.22
N GLY A 261 0.89 37.59 -1.92
CA GLY A 261 0.09 36.78 -0.99
C GLY A 261 0.20 35.26 -1.21
N VAL A 262 1.13 34.78 -2.04
CA VAL A 262 1.35 33.34 -2.25
C VAL A 262 2.39 32.83 -1.28
N ASN A 263 2.03 31.77 -0.54
CA ASN A 263 2.85 31.23 0.54
C ASN A 263 3.62 29.98 0.06
N ALA A 264 3.06 29.27 -0.91
CA ALA A 264 3.66 28.08 -1.48
C ALA A 264 3.20 27.84 -2.92
N ILE A 265 4.03 27.12 -3.66
CA ILE A 265 3.68 26.56 -4.98
C ILE A 265 4.00 25.06 -4.99
N MET A 266 3.26 24.31 -5.81
CA MET A 266 3.55 22.91 -6.10
C MET A 266 3.87 22.78 -7.59
N VAL A 267 5.02 22.19 -7.88
CA VAL A 267 5.56 22.02 -9.23
C VAL A 267 5.92 20.56 -9.40
N GLY A 268 5.22 19.84 -10.28
CA GLY A 268 5.25 18.38 -10.28
C GLY A 268 4.76 17.83 -8.93
N HIS A 269 5.61 17.14 -8.18
CA HIS A 269 5.33 16.68 -6.81
C HIS A 269 6.13 17.42 -5.74
N THR A 270 6.93 18.41 -6.14
CA THR A 270 7.78 19.19 -5.24
C THR A 270 7.00 20.42 -4.78
N ARG A 271 6.81 20.56 -3.46
CA ARG A 271 6.22 21.75 -2.86
C ARG A 271 7.32 22.70 -2.39
N PHE A 272 7.23 23.95 -2.84
CA PHE A 272 8.11 25.04 -2.49
C PHE A 272 7.37 26.06 -1.63
N GLN A 273 7.93 26.43 -0.48
CA GLN A 273 7.48 27.61 0.25
C GLN A 273 8.11 28.85 -0.36
N LEU A 274 7.34 29.91 -0.52
CA LEU A 274 7.79 31.14 -1.18
C LEU A 274 7.98 32.26 -0.16
N SER A 275 9.06 33.02 -0.35
CA SER A 275 9.30 34.28 0.36
C SER A 275 9.90 35.27 -0.61
N ALA A 276 9.21 36.40 -0.84
CA ALA A 276 9.69 37.47 -1.70
C ALA A 276 10.23 38.63 -0.86
N SER A 277 11.41 39.14 -1.22
CA SER A 277 12.07 40.28 -0.59
C SER A 277 12.70 41.15 -1.67
N GLY A 278 11.94 42.15 -2.15
CA GLY A 278 12.41 43.07 -3.20
C GLY A 278 12.66 42.35 -4.54
N ASP A 279 13.91 42.38 -4.99
CA ASP A 279 14.41 41.76 -6.22
C ASP A 279 14.75 40.28 -6.08
N GLN A 280 14.60 39.72 -4.88
CA GLN A 280 14.87 38.32 -4.58
C GLN A 280 13.57 37.54 -4.26
N LEU A 281 13.38 36.41 -4.93
CA LEU A 281 12.38 35.39 -4.58
C LEU A 281 13.09 34.14 -4.07
N THR A 282 12.78 33.72 -2.85
CA THR A 282 13.31 32.49 -2.26
C THR A 282 12.27 31.38 -2.32
N LEU A 283 12.65 30.23 -2.86
CA LEU A 283 11.88 28.99 -2.93
C LEU A 283 12.52 27.95 -2.01
N GLN A 284 11.82 27.53 -0.96
CA GLN A 284 12.29 26.48 -0.04
C GLN A 284 11.60 25.15 -0.36
N PRO A 285 12.30 24.19 -0.98
CA PRO A 285 11.71 22.90 -1.29
C PRO A 285 11.51 22.05 -0.03
N SER A 286 10.39 21.35 0.05
CA SER A 286 10.04 20.55 1.23
C SER A 286 10.22 19.04 1.07
N ARG A 287 9.85 18.48 -0.09
CA ARG A 287 9.90 17.03 -0.40
C ARG A 287 10.05 16.83 -1.91
N HIS A 288 10.40 15.60 -2.31
CA HIS A 288 10.60 15.22 -3.71
C HIS A 288 11.70 16.07 -4.39
N ILE A 289 12.87 16.09 -3.77
CA ILE A 289 14.00 16.92 -4.20
C ILE A 289 15.08 16.01 -4.78
N LYS A 290 15.63 16.39 -5.93
CA LYS A 290 16.76 15.69 -6.55
C LYS A 290 18.00 15.81 -5.66
N LEU A 291 18.70 14.69 -5.52
CA LEU A 291 19.94 14.58 -4.77
C LEU A 291 21.15 14.66 -5.70
N TYR A 292 22.20 15.32 -5.23
CA TYR A 292 23.46 15.54 -5.94
C TYR A 292 24.61 14.94 -5.13
N SER A 293 25.64 14.41 -5.81
CA SER A 293 26.85 13.89 -5.16
C SER A 293 27.72 15.00 -4.59
N GLU A 294 27.68 16.18 -5.21
CA GLU A 294 28.49 17.35 -4.88
C GLU A 294 27.61 18.60 -4.82
N PRO A 295 27.94 19.59 -3.96
CA PRO A 295 27.20 20.84 -3.84
C PRO A 295 27.62 21.85 -4.93
N GLU A 296 27.76 21.38 -6.16
CA GLU A 296 28.15 22.21 -7.30
C GLU A 296 27.24 21.90 -8.49
N LEU A 297 26.64 22.94 -9.04
CA LEU A 297 25.82 22.85 -10.24
C LEU A 297 25.92 24.16 -11.00
N LYS A 298 26.19 24.10 -12.30
CA LYS A 298 26.17 25.27 -13.17
C LYS A 298 24.72 25.73 -13.33
N LEU A 299 24.41 26.88 -12.75
CA LEU A 299 23.10 27.53 -12.79
C LEU A 299 23.19 28.85 -13.57
N PRO A 300 22.07 29.37 -14.11
CA PRO A 300 21.98 30.73 -14.61
C PRO A 300 22.38 31.76 -13.53
N GLU A 301 22.93 32.91 -13.94
CA GLU A 301 23.41 33.95 -13.00
C GLU A 301 22.31 34.49 -12.09
N GLN A 302 21.05 34.41 -12.52
CA GLN A 302 19.88 34.84 -11.75
C GLN A 302 19.54 33.87 -10.61
N ILE A 303 20.13 32.67 -10.56
CA ILE A 303 19.72 31.59 -9.66
C ILE A 303 20.90 31.15 -8.81
N SER A 304 20.69 31.14 -7.50
CA SER A 304 21.66 30.60 -6.55
C SER A 304 20.99 29.59 -5.62
N TRP A 305 21.73 28.55 -5.24
CA TRP A 305 21.27 27.53 -4.30
C TRP A 305 22.03 27.65 -3.00
N GLN A 306 21.29 27.50 -1.90
CA GLN A 306 21.87 27.18 -0.61
C GLN A 306 21.86 25.66 -0.46
N TRP A 307 23.04 25.07 -0.37
CA TRP A 307 23.19 23.63 -0.29
C TRP A 307 23.05 23.14 1.15
N GLN A 308 22.39 21.99 1.30
CA GLN A 308 22.32 21.25 2.54
C GLN A 308 22.67 19.78 2.27
N GLN A 309 23.52 19.22 3.13
CA GLN A 309 23.79 17.80 3.12
C GLN A 309 22.60 17.04 3.75
N ARG A 310 22.18 15.96 3.10
CA ARG A 310 21.16 15.04 3.61
C ARG A 310 21.61 14.43 4.94
N ALA A 311 20.90 14.73 6.01
CA ALA A 311 21.18 14.18 7.34
C ALA A 311 20.63 12.76 7.49
N LEU A 312 21.52 11.75 7.52
CA LEU A 312 21.15 10.34 7.74
C LEU A 312 21.13 9.96 9.22
N TRP A 313 21.93 10.64 10.05
CA TRP A 313 22.17 10.31 11.44
C TRP A 313 21.40 11.22 12.40
N SER A 314 21.46 12.53 12.19
CA SER A 314 20.78 13.54 13.01
C SER A 314 19.37 13.86 12.48
N GLY A 315 18.45 14.18 13.40
CA GLY A 315 17.08 14.57 13.06
C GLY A 315 16.32 15.17 14.24
N HIS A 316 15.23 15.89 13.94
CA HIS A 316 14.48 16.72 14.90
C HIS A 316 13.52 15.94 15.83
N ALA A 317 13.54 14.60 15.80
CA ALA A 317 12.58 13.74 16.51
C ALA A 317 13.09 13.27 17.89
N SER A 318 13.42 14.21 18.79
CA SER A 318 13.92 13.90 20.15
C SER A 318 12.99 12.97 20.95
N ALA A 319 11.67 13.12 20.77
CA ALA A 319 10.66 12.26 21.40
C ALA A 319 10.78 10.78 20.99
N VAL A 320 11.14 10.49 19.74
CA VAL A 320 11.32 9.11 19.27
C VAL A 320 12.55 8.49 19.91
N TRP A 321 13.65 9.24 20.02
CA TRP A 321 14.87 8.81 20.72
C TRP A 321 14.62 8.49 22.19
N ILE A 322 13.84 9.33 22.89
CA ILE A 322 13.48 9.09 24.29
C ILE A 322 12.64 7.82 24.43
N ALA A 323 11.58 7.67 23.63
CA ALA A 323 10.70 6.50 23.69
C ALA A 323 11.46 5.20 23.35
N LEU A 324 12.37 5.25 22.38
CA LEU A 324 13.24 4.13 22.02
C LEU A 324 14.20 3.78 23.16
N GLY A 325 14.84 4.77 23.78
CA GLY A 325 15.73 4.57 24.92
C GLY A 325 15.01 3.88 26.09
N VAL A 326 13.79 4.34 26.42
CA VAL A 326 12.92 3.69 27.42
C VAL A 326 12.59 2.25 27.03
N SER A 327 12.25 2.00 25.77
CA SER A 327 11.92 0.66 25.26
C SER A 327 13.09 -0.31 25.45
N ILE A 328 14.31 0.09 25.07
CA ILE A 328 15.52 -0.73 25.15
C ILE A 328 15.85 -1.06 26.61
N VAL A 329 15.85 -0.05 27.49
CA VAL A 329 16.11 -0.26 28.92
C VAL A 329 15.07 -1.21 29.51
N ALA A 330 13.78 -1.02 29.19
CA ALA A 330 12.71 -1.89 29.68
C ALA A 330 12.85 -3.34 29.18
N LEU A 331 13.27 -3.56 27.94
CA LEU A 331 13.55 -4.90 27.40
C LEU A 331 14.72 -5.57 28.12
N ILE A 332 15.82 -4.85 28.35
CA ILE A 332 16.98 -5.38 29.09
C ILE A 332 16.58 -5.76 30.51
N VAL A 333 15.84 -4.88 31.21
CA VAL A 333 15.34 -5.16 32.56
C VAL A 333 14.38 -6.35 32.57
N SER A 334 13.51 -6.48 31.57
CA SER A 334 12.62 -7.64 31.44
C SER A 334 13.39 -8.94 31.27
N LEU A 335 14.44 -8.94 30.44
CA LEU A 335 15.29 -10.11 30.21
C LEU A 335 16.05 -10.52 31.48
N LEU A 336 16.60 -9.55 32.23
CA LEU A 336 17.43 -9.80 33.41
C LEU A 336 16.61 -10.11 34.67
N ALA A 337 15.48 -9.44 34.87
CA ALA A 337 14.70 -9.51 36.12
C ALA A 337 13.39 -10.30 35.98
N ASN A 338 13.00 -10.72 34.77
CA ASN A 338 11.75 -11.44 34.47
C ASN A 338 10.49 -10.76 35.03
N LEU A 339 10.49 -9.43 35.07
CA LEU A 339 9.39 -8.62 35.59
C LEU A 339 8.36 -8.37 34.47
N GLY A 340 7.12 -8.83 34.66
CA GLY A 340 6.04 -8.62 33.67
C GLY A 340 5.75 -7.14 33.37
N SER A 341 5.93 -6.26 34.36
CA SER A 341 5.72 -4.82 34.22
C SER A 341 6.71 -4.16 33.27
N SER A 342 7.96 -4.65 33.17
CA SER A 342 8.93 -4.09 32.23
C SER A 342 8.69 -4.55 30.79
N ALA A 343 8.17 -5.76 30.57
CA ALA A 343 7.73 -6.20 29.24
C ALA A 343 6.55 -5.36 28.74
N LEU A 344 5.60 -5.03 29.64
CA LEU A 344 4.49 -4.14 29.32
C LEU A 344 4.99 -2.75 28.93
N LEU A 345 5.91 -2.18 29.73
CA LEU A 345 6.52 -0.88 29.46
C LEU A 345 7.27 -0.87 28.11
N ALA A 346 8.00 -1.93 27.79
CA ALA A 346 8.68 -2.08 26.51
C ALA A 346 7.69 -2.08 25.33
N ALA A 347 6.60 -2.84 25.43
CA ALA A 347 5.59 -2.93 24.37
C ALA A 347 4.83 -1.61 24.18
N THR A 348 4.47 -0.91 25.27
CA THR A 348 3.78 0.39 25.19
C THR A 348 4.70 1.50 24.67
N SER A 349 5.96 1.54 25.11
CA SER A 349 6.92 2.53 24.63
C SER A 349 7.31 2.31 23.17
N MET A 350 7.43 1.06 22.71
CA MET A 350 7.65 0.73 21.29
C MET A 350 6.46 1.16 20.42
N LEU A 351 5.22 0.90 20.89
CA LEU A 351 4.01 1.37 20.23
C LEU A 351 3.99 2.91 20.11
N ALA A 352 4.26 3.62 21.21
CA ALA A 352 4.30 5.07 21.22
C ALA A 352 5.39 5.62 20.29
N ALA A 353 6.59 5.03 20.30
CA ALA A 353 7.69 5.41 19.41
C ALA A 353 7.30 5.28 17.93
N GLY A 354 6.66 4.17 17.56
CA GLY A 354 6.16 3.95 16.19
C GLY A 354 5.09 4.96 15.79
N VAL A 355 4.11 5.25 16.66
CA VAL A 355 3.06 6.25 16.41
C VAL A 355 3.65 7.65 16.24
N ILE A 356 4.55 8.07 17.14
CA ILE A 356 5.21 9.37 17.08
C ILE A 356 6.01 9.50 15.78
N ALA A 357 6.79 8.47 15.41
CA ALA A 357 7.56 8.46 14.17
C ALA A 357 6.67 8.58 12.92
N LEU A 358 5.51 7.91 12.92
CA LEU A 358 4.55 8.00 11.80
C LEU A 358 3.90 9.39 11.72
N ILE A 359 3.49 9.96 12.86
CA ILE A 359 2.91 11.32 12.91
C ILE A 359 3.95 12.35 12.49
N SER A 360 5.19 12.25 12.97
CA SER A 360 6.25 13.19 12.63
C SER A 360 6.57 13.13 11.13
N GLN A 361 6.60 11.93 10.54
CA GLN A 361 6.74 11.74 9.10
C GLN A 361 5.59 12.39 8.31
N ARG A 362 4.33 12.21 8.75
CA ARG A 362 3.17 12.87 8.11
C ARG A 362 3.29 14.40 8.21
N ALA A 363 3.72 14.92 9.34
CA ALA A 363 3.97 16.34 9.58
C ALA A 363 5.19 16.92 8.82
N GLY A 364 5.98 16.10 8.11
CA GLY A 364 7.17 16.54 7.37
C GLY A 364 8.46 16.59 8.19
N MET A 365 8.42 16.16 9.44
CA MET A 365 9.59 15.97 10.31
C MET A 365 9.90 14.48 10.44
N ALA A 366 10.21 13.85 9.31
CA ALA A 366 10.54 12.42 9.29
C ALA A 366 11.76 12.13 10.18
N PRO A 367 11.76 11.01 10.94
CA PRO A 367 12.91 10.60 11.72
C PRO A 367 14.11 10.32 10.82
N SER A 368 15.33 10.49 11.33
CA SER A 368 16.55 10.17 10.57
C SER A 368 16.59 8.67 10.23
N ALA A 369 17.30 8.29 9.16
CA ALA A 369 17.40 6.89 8.75
C ALA A 369 18.02 6.01 9.84
N ALA A 370 18.99 6.54 10.59
CA ALA A 370 19.57 5.87 11.76
C ALA A 370 18.56 5.67 12.91
N CYS A 371 17.71 6.67 13.17
CA CYS A 371 16.63 6.54 14.14
C CYS A 371 15.63 5.44 13.74
N SER A 372 15.24 5.41 12.46
CA SER A 372 14.36 4.37 11.92
C SER A 372 15.01 2.97 11.94
N LEU A 373 16.33 2.87 11.74
CA LEU A 373 17.07 1.62 11.91
C LEU A 373 16.93 1.08 13.32
N LEU A 374 17.21 1.92 14.33
CA LEU A 374 17.14 1.47 15.71
C LEU A 374 15.70 1.16 16.14
N LEU A 375 14.72 1.91 15.63
CA LEU A 375 13.31 1.63 15.82
C LEU A 375 12.93 0.27 15.24
N GLY A 376 13.31 0.00 13.98
CA GLY A 376 13.09 -1.29 13.32
C GLY A 376 13.80 -2.45 14.02
N ALA A 377 15.09 -2.28 14.36
CA ALA A 377 15.87 -3.28 15.08
C ALA A 377 15.31 -3.59 16.47
N GLY A 378 14.88 -2.56 17.22
CA GLY A 378 14.21 -2.72 18.51
C GLY A 378 12.88 -3.46 18.36
N ALA A 379 12.10 -3.13 17.33
CA ALA A 379 10.84 -3.81 17.04
C ALA A 379 11.03 -5.28 16.66
N LEU A 380 12.09 -5.63 15.92
CA LEU A 380 12.48 -7.00 15.58
C LEU A 380 12.96 -7.77 16.82
N ALA A 381 13.81 -7.16 17.65
CA ALA A 381 14.33 -7.76 18.87
C ALA A 381 13.19 -8.09 19.86
N MET A 382 12.19 -7.21 19.96
CA MET A 382 11.05 -7.42 20.86
C MET A 382 10.28 -8.72 20.55
N TRP A 383 10.16 -9.13 19.29
CA TRP A 383 9.52 -10.40 18.93
C TRP A 383 10.21 -11.63 19.53
N LEU A 384 11.54 -11.55 19.68
CA LEU A 384 12.38 -12.61 20.22
C LEU A 384 12.52 -12.53 21.75
N MET A 385 12.53 -11.32 22.30
CA MET A 385 12.78 -11.08 23.73
C MET A 385 11.51 -11.21 24.58
N LEU A 386 10.31 -11.04 23.99
CA LEU A 386 9.07 -11.27 24.71
C LEU A 386 8.96 -12.75 25.14
N PRO A 387 8.45 -13.01 26.36
CA PRO A 387 8.32 -14.36 26.89
C PRO A 387 7.51 -15.23 25.93
N GLY A 388 7.99 -16.45 25.64
CA GLY A 388 7.31 -17.38 24.74
C GLY A 388 8.25 -18.43 24.11
N ARG A 389 7.69 -19.35 23.34
CA ARG A 389 8.48 -20.31 22.54
C ARG A 389 8.80 -19.69 21.19
N LEU A 390 10.08 -19.69 20.81
CA LEU A 390 10.46 -19.33 19.44
C LEU A 390 9.97 -20.45 18.51
N THR A 391 9.05 -20.09 17.62
CA THR A 391 8.56 -20.98 16.56
C THR A 391 9.30 -20.72 15.25
N LEU A 392 9.26 -21.68 14.33
CA LEU A 392 9.79 -21.50 12.98
C LEU A 392 9.11 -20.31 12.27
N ALA A 393 7.78 -20.15 12.43
CA ALA A 393 7.03 -19.04 11.85
C ALA A 393 7.53 -17.68 12.37
N THR A 394 7.70 -17.54 13.68
CA THR A 394 8.20 -16.30 14.28
C THR A 394 9.65 -16.03 13.89
N GLY A 395 10.53 -17.04 13.91
CA GLY A 395 11.94 -16.87 13.54
C GLY A 395 12.10 -16.47 12.07
N ALA A 396 11.47 -17.21 11.16
CA ALA A 396 11.49 -16.91 9.73
C ALA A 396 10.83 -15.57 9.43
N GLY A 397 9.69 -15.25 10.05
CA GLY A 397 8.99 -13.99 9.87
C GLY A 397 9.83 -12.76 10.26
N VAL A 398 10.53 -12.82 11.39
CA VAL A 398 11.42 -11.72 11.83
C VAL A 398 12.63 -11.58 10.90
N VAL A 399 13.18 -12.68 10.38
CA VAL A 399 14.25 -12.64 9.35
C VAL A 399 13.72 -12.02 8.05
N LEU A 400 12.53 -12.39 7.57
CA LEU A 400 11.93 -11.81 6.37
C LEU A 400 11.70 -10.30 6.54
N LEU A 401 11.19 -9.86 7.69
CA LEU A 401 11.03 -8.43 8.00
C LEU A 401 12.37 -7.68 7.98
N ALA A 402 13.43 -8.27 8.51
CA ALA A 402 14.77 -7.68 8.50
C ALA A 402 15.35 -7.58 7.08
N VAL A 403 15.13 -8.58 6.23
CA VAL A 403 15.50 -8.55 4.80
C VAL A 403 14.72 -7.46 4.05
N GLY A 404 13.40 -7.33 4.29
CA GLY A 404 12.59 -6.27 3.71
C GLY A 404 13.05 -4.87 4.09
N LEU A 405 13.33 -4.65 5.39
CA LEU A 405 13.87 -3.37 5.86
C LEU A 405 15.22 -3.05 5.22
N LEU A 406 16.10 -4.04 5.03
CA LEU A 406 17.37 -3.86 4.33
C LEU A 406 17.15 -3.47 2.86
N ALA A 407 16.30 -4.20 2.13
CA ALA A 407 16.01 -3.90 0.74
C ALA A 407 15.41 -2.49 0.55
N GLN A 408 14.46 -2.10 1.43
CA GLN A 408 13.85 -0.77 1.40
C GLN A 408 14.84 0.34 1.77
N LEU A 409 15.76 0.08 2.71
CA LEU A 409 16.81 1.03 3.06
C LEU A 409 17.75 1.24 1.86
N GLU A 410 18.19 0.16 1.20
CA GLU A 410 19.05 0.27 0.02
C GLU A 410 18.37 1.01 -1.13
N LEU A 411 17.09 0.70 -1.39
CA LEU A 411 16.30 1.43 -2.37
C LEU A 411 16.21 2.92 -2.01
N GLY A 412 15.97 3.25 -0.74
CA GLY A 412 15.87 4.62 -0.25
C GLY A 412 17.19 5.40 -0.29
N LEU A 413 18.32 4.75 0.01
CA LEU A 413 19.64 5.35 -0.04
C LEU A 413 20.13 5.55 -1.48
N GLY A 414 19.85 4.57 -2.34
CA GLY A 414 20.32 4.51 -3.72
C GLY A 414 19.48 5.29 -4.73
N ALA A 415 18.29 5.76 -4.34
CA ALA A 415 17.43 6.58 -5.19
C ALA A 415 17.95 8.02 -5.34
N PRO A 416 17.74 8.66 -6.51
CA PRO A 416 18.23 10.02 -6.79
C PRO A 416 17.38 11.13 -6.16
N GLU A 417 16.43 10.79 -5.29
CA GLU A 417 15.42 11.72 -4.77
C GLU A 417 15.23 11.55 -3.25
N SER A 418 15.06 12.67 -2.55
CA SER A 418 15.03 12.74 -1.08
C SER A 418 13.86 11.99 -0.43
N SER A 419 12.75 11.80 -1.14
CA SER A 419 11.51 11.25 -0.62
C SER A 419 11.55 9.71 -0.44
N TRP A 420 12.46 9.01 -1.11
CA TRP A 420 12.46 7.53 -1.15
C TRP A 420 12.74 6.86 0.19
N LEU A 421 13.53 7.50 1.07
CA LEU A 421 13.75 7.00 2.44
C LEU A 421 12.44 6.93 3.26
N ARG A 422 11.39 7.65 2.83
CA ARG A 422 10.07 7.62 3.48
C ARG A 422 9.51 6.21 3.55
N TYR A 423 9.73 5.37 2.52
CA TYR A 423 9.21 4.00 2.50
C TYR A 423 9.80 3.16 3.63
N TYR A 424 11.14 3.16 3.75
CA TYR A 424 11.85 2.50 4.84
C TYR A 424 11.43 3.02 6.22
N GLN A 425 11.40 4.35 6.40
CA GLN A 425 11.01 4.98 7.66
C GLN A 425 9.57 4.64 8.06
N LYS A 426 8.64 4.62 7.08
CA LYS A 426 7.23 4.25 7.29
C LYS A 426 7.14 2.79 7.70
N SER A 427 7.83 1.89 7.02
CA SER A 427 7.84 0.45 7.35
C SER A 427 8.44 0.19 8.74
N ALA A 428 9.51 0.86 9.12
CA ALA A 428 10.08 0.76 10.46
C ALA A 428 9.12 1.25 11.55
N ALA A 429 8.43 2.37 11.32
CA ALA A 429 7.42 2.88 12.24
C ALA A 429 6.21 1.93 12.36
N MET A 430 5.68 1.43 11.24
CA MET A 430 4.59 0.47 11.22
C MET A 430 4.96 -0.87 11.87
N LEU A 431 6.20 -1.32 11.68
CA LEU A 431 6.72 -2.49 12.37
C LEU A 431 6.76 -2.26 13.88
N ALA A 432 7.24 -1.10 14.36
CA ALA A 432 7.22 -0.78 15.78
C ALA A 432 5.80 -0.74 16.38
N ILE A 433 4.84 -0.16 15.66
CA ILE A 433 3.42 -0.19 16.06
C ILE A 433 2.91 -1.64 16.14
N GLY A 434 3.13 -2.43 15.08
CA GLY A 434 2.68 -3.81 14.98
C GLY A 434 3.32 -4.72 16.04
N SER A 435 4.63 -4.58 16.25
CA SER A 435 5.37 -5.24 17.33
C SER A 435 4.78 -4.84 18.69
N GLY A 436 4.60 -3.55 18.96
CA GLY A 436 4.08 -3.04 20.22
C GLY A 436 2.70 -3.60 20.55
N LEU A 437 1.75 -3.47 19.61
CA LEU A 437 0.41 -4.08 19.74
C LEU A 437 0.48 -5.60 19.91
N GLY A 438 1.30 -6.28 19.11
CA GLY A 438 1.51 -7.71 19.20
C GLY A 438 2.06 -8.15 20.56
N GLY A 439 2.98 -7.37 21.13
CA GLY A 439 3.54 -7.58 22.44
C GLY A 439 2.51 -7.42 23.55
N LEU A 440 1.70 -6.36 23.50
CA LEU A 440 0.59 -6.16 24.44
C LEU A 440 -0.41 -7.31 24.39
N LEU A 441 -0.78 -7.76 23.19
CA LEU A 441 -1.68 -8.90 22.99
C LEU A 441 -1.11 -10.21 23.53
N ARG A 442 0.19 -10.47 23.32
CA ARG A 442 0.87 -11.67 23.87
C ARG A 442 0.89 -11.65 25.40
N LEU A 443 1.29 -10.53 25.99
CA LEU A 443 1.32 -10.37 27.45
C LEU A 443 -0.08 -10.51 28.06
N TRP A 444 -1.09 -9.93 27.42
CA TRP A 444 -2.49 -10.09 27.83
C TRP A 444 -2.95 -11.55 27.72
N ALA A 445 -2.64 -12.24 26.62
CA ALA A 445 -2.99 -13.64 26.44
C ALA A 445 -2.33 -14.54 27.49
N GLN A 446 -1.07 -14.28 27.83
CA GLN A 446 -0.34 -15.00 28.89
C GLN A 446 -0.96 -14.75 30.27
N TYR A 447 -1.30 -13.50 30.57
CA TYR A 447 -1.97 -13.15 31.81
C TYR A 447 -3.32 -13.85 31.97
N GLN A 448 -4.12 -13.92 30.89
CA GLN A 448 -5.39 -14.65 30.89
C GLN A 448 -5.17 -16.16 31.07
N ALA A 449 -4.17 -16.74 30.40
CA ALA A 449 -3.81 -18.14 30.54
C ALA A 449 -3.39 -18.49 31.98
N ALA A 450 -2.56 -17.65 32.61
CA ALA A 450 -2.13 -17.81 34.00
C ALA A 450 -3.31 -17.78 34.99
N ARG A 451 -4.36 -17.02 34.69
CA ARG A 451 -5.59 -16.96 35.48
C ARG A 451 -6.60 -18.06 35.18
N SER A 452 -6.28 -18.98 34.26
CA SER A 452 -7.25 -19.95 33.72
C SER A 452 -8.55 -19.29 33.21
N ALA A 453 -8.45 -18.01 32.87
CA ALA A 453 -9.58 -17.19 32.44
C ALA A 453 -9.73 -17.38 30.93
N HIS A 454 -10.68 -18.22 30.55
CA HIS A 454 -11.01 -18.42 29.14
C HIS A 454 -11.95 -17.33 28.65
N LEU A 455 -11.64 -16.75 27.49
CA LEU A 455 -12.54 -15.81 26.83
C LEU A 455 -13.89 -16.48 26.58
N GLN A 456 -14.95 -15.78 26.96
CA GLN A 456 -16.31 -16.23 26.67
C GLN A 456 -16.52 -16.20 25.16
N GLN A 457 -17.12 -17.27 24.60
CA GLN A 457 -17.41 -17.36 23.16
C GLN A 457 -18.19 -16.13 22.66
N ARG A 458 -19.17 -15.66 23.46
CA ARG A 458 -19.97 -14.45 23.16
C ARG A 458 -19.10 -13.20 23.00
N LEU A 459 -18.06 -13.04 23.81
CA LEU A 459 -17.13 -11.92 23.66
C LEU A 459 -16.36 -12.02 22.35
N ILE A 460 -15.94 -13.22 21.95
CA ILE A 460 -15.24 -13.44 20.68
C ILE A 460 -16.17 -13.15 19.50
N GLU A 461 -17.43 -13.59 19.56
CA GLU A 461 -18.45 -13.26 18.55
C GLU A 461 -18.64 -11.75 18.42
N TRP A 462 -18.73 -11.01 19.52
CA TRP A 462 -18.79 -9.54 19.49
C TRP A 462 -17.52 -8.90 18.93
N LEU A 463 -16.34 -9.42 19.28
CA LEU A 463 -15.08 -8.92 18.73
C LEU A 463 -14.97 -9.18 17.22
N LEU A 464 -15.40 -10.36 16.75
CA LEU A 464 -15.44 -10.69 15.32
C LEU A 464 -16.47 -9.84 14.57
N ALA A 465 -17.65 -9.62 15.17
CA ALA A 465 -18.68 -8.75 14.60
C ALA A 465 -18.17 -7.29 14.51
N ALA A 466 -17.53 -6.78 15.56
CA ALA A 466 -16.92 -5.45 15.56
C ALA A 466 -15.81 -5.35 14.51
N LEU A 467 -14.92 -6.34 14.41
CA LEU A 467 -13.86 -6.39 13.40
C LEU A 467 -14.44 -6.39 11.98
N ALA A 468 -15.47 -7.22 11.72
CA ALA A 468 -16.13 -7.26 10.42
C ALA A 468 -16.86 -5.95 10.10
N ALA A 469 -17.55 -5.34 11.07
CA ALA A 469 -18.22 -4.05 10.89
C ALA A 469 -17.22 -2.92 10.59
N ILE A 470 -16.10 -2.85 11.30
CA ILE A 470 -15.03 -1.89 11.06
C ILE A 470 -14.41 -2.12 9.67
N ALA A 471 -14.14 -3.38 9.29
CA ALA A 471 -13.61 -3.70 7.97
C ALA A 471 -14.58 -3.31 6.84
N LEU A 472 -15.88 -3.57 6.98
CA LEU A 472 -16.90 -3.15 6.01
C LEU A 472 -17.02 -1.64 5.92
N ALA A 473 -17.03 -0.93 7.06
CA ALA A 473 -17.07 0.53 7.07
C ALA A 473 -15.84 1.14 6.38
N ALA A 474 -14.65 0.56 6.62
CA ALA A 474 -13.43 0.99 5.97
C ALA A 474 -13.42 0.69 4.46
N LEU A 475 -13.92 -0.47 4.02
CA LEU A 475 -14.10 -0.80 2.59
C LEU A 475 -15.11 0.14 1.91
N ALA A 476 -16.23 0.42 2.58
CA ALA A 476 -17.21 1.39 2.07
C ALA A 476 -16.57 2.78 1.94
N ALA A 477 -15.76 3.19 2.92
CA ALA A 477 -15.00 4.42 2.81
C ALA A 477 -14.01 4.42 1.63
N GLN A 478 -13.38 3.28 1.32
CA GLN A 478 -12.51 3.15 0.14
C GLN A 478 -13.29 3.25 -1.17
N VAL A 479 -14.47 2.66 -1.25
CA VAL A 479 -15.32 2.76 -2.44
C VAL A 479 -15.85 4.19 -2.63
N LEU A 480 -16.15 4.90 -1.55
CA LEU A 480 -16.73 6.24 -1.59
C LEU A 480 -15.70 7.37 -1.78
N TRP A 481 -14.53 7.24 -1.16
CA TRP A 481 -13.52 8.32 -1.09
C TRP A 481 -12.09 7.87 -1.42
N GLY A 482 -11.87 6.57 -1.60
CA GLY A 482 -10.54 6.02 -1.84
C GLY A 482 -10.17 5.90 -3.31
N ASP A 483 -8.88 5.68 -3.55
CA ASP A 483 -8.30 5.31 -4.83
C ASP A 483 -7.63 3.92 -4.75
N GLU A 484 -6.81 3.58 -5.75
CA GLU A 484 -6.02 2.33 -5.79
C GLU A 484 -5.08 2.19 -4.58
N THR A 485 -4.65 3.31 -3.98
CA THR A 485 -3.78 3.35 -2.81
C THR A 485 -4.55 3.35 -1.48
N GLY A 486 -5.87 3.47 -1.53
CA GLY A 486 -6.80 3.37 -0.40
C GLY A 486 -7.33 4.72 0.06
N VAL A 487 -7.56 4.87 1.38
CA VAL A 487 -8.06 6.09 2.02
C VAL A 487 -7.00 6.62 2.97
N PHE A 488 -6.45 7.81 2.69
CA PHE A 488 -5.38 8.43 3.49
C PHE A 488 -4.11 7.56 3.64
N ASP A 489 -3.60 6.98 2.55
CA ASP A 489 -2.47 6.03 2.51
C ASP A 489 -2.68 4.74 3.34
N LEU A 490 -3.93 4.40 3.65
CA LEU A 490 -4.32 3.15 4.30
C LEU A 490 -5.17 2.34 3.35
N GLN A 491 -4.88 1.04 3.20
CA GLN A 491 -5.66 0.10 2.40
C GLN A 491 -6.59 -0.75 3.29
N PRO A 492 -7.89 -0.41 3.41
CA PRO A 492 -8.89 -1.17 4.15
C PRO A 492 -8.97 -2.66 3.81
N VAL A 493 -8.66 -3.03 2.57
CA VAL A 493 -8.66 -4.43 2.12
C VAL A 493 -7.77 -5.34 2.97
N GLU A 494 -6.68 -4.81 3.54
CA GLU A 494 -5.78 -5.57 4.42
C GLU A 494 -6.46 -5.98 5.73
N LEU A 495 -7.22 -5.06 6.32
CA LEU A 495 -8.04 -5.36 7.50
C LEU A 495 -9.19 -6.32 7.15
N ALA A 496 -9.78 -6.18 5.97
CA ALA A 496 -10.84 -7.05 5.50
C ALA A 496 -10.38 -8.50 5.31
N LYS A 497 -9.17 -8.74 4.79
CA LYS A 497 -8.56 -10.07 4.70
C LYS A 497 -8.43 -10.74 6.07
N LEU A 498 -8.01 -9.98 7.08
CA LEU A 498 -7.93 -10.46 8.46
C LEU A 498 -9.33 -10.81 9.01
N ALA A 499 -10.31 -9.91 8.82
CA ALA A 499 -11.68 -10.09 9.27
C ALA A 499 -12.34 -11.33 8.63
N LEU A 500 -12.22 -11.48 7.30
CA LEU A 500 -12.72 -12.61 6.55
C LEU A 500 -12.11 -13.94 7.05
N THR A 501 -10.79 -13.96 7.27
CA THR A 501 -10.08 -15.14 7.78
C THR A 501 -10.60 -15.53 9.15
N ALA A 502 -10.70 -14.56 10.07
CA ALA A 502 -11.15 -14.82 11.43
C ALA A 502 -12.63 -15.25 11.49
N LEU A 503 -13.51 -14.60 10.74
CA LEU A 503 -14.92 -14.94 10.66
C LEU A 503 -15.12 -16.35 10.08
N THR A 504 -14.46 -16.66 8.96
CA THR A 504 -14.54 -17.98 8.32
C THR A 504 -13.99 -19.07 9.25
N ALA A 505 -12.88 -18.80 9.93
CA ALA A 505 -12.31 -19.72 10.91
C ALA A 505 -13.28 -20.02 12.06
N HIS A 506 -14.00 -19.01 12.55
CA HIS A 506 -15.03 -19.19 13.58
C HIS A 506 -16.19 -20.05 13.08
N CYS A 507 -16.74 -19.76 11.90
CA CYS A 507 -17.84 -20.54 11.30
C CYS A 507 -17.44 -22.01 11.09
N LEU A 508 -16.23 -22.25 10.57
CA LEU A 508 -15.72 -23.61 10.35
C LEU A 508 -15.45 -24.34 11.68
N ALA A 509 -14.92 -23.65 12.69
CA ALA A 509 -14.68 -24.23 14.01
C ALA A 509 -15.98 -24.68 14.70
N LEU A 510 -17.09 -23.94 14.50
CA LEU A 510 -18.43 -24.34 14.98
C LEU A 510 -18.96 -25.56 14.21
N ARG A 511 -18.85 -25.55 12.87
CA ARG A 511 -19.33 -26.65 12.00
C ARG A 511 -18.67 -27.98 12.35
N PHE A 512 -17.38 -27.95 12.67
CA PHE A 512 -16.56 -29.14 12.84
C PHE A 512 -17.03 -30.10 13.96
N ASN A 513 -18.00 -29.69 14.79
CA ASN A 513 -18.59 -30.53 15.84
C ASN A 513 -19.93 -31.19 15.45
N TRP A 514 -20.56 -30.77 14.34
CA TRP A 514 -21.89 -31.27 13.97
C TRP A 514 -21.89 -32.68 13.36
N HIS A 515 -20.73 -33.22 12.99
CA HIS A 515 -20.64 -34.57 12.41
C HIS A 515 -20.75 -35.72 13.43
N ASN A 516 -20.96 -35.41 14.74
CA ASN A 516 -20.99 -36.40 15.82
C ASN A 516 -22.40 -36.69 16.39
N GLY A 517 -23.49 -36.24 15.75
CA GLY A 517 -24.85 -36.44 16.25
C GLY A 517 -25.87 -36.90 15.19
N PRO A 518 -26.91 -37.66 15.56
CA PRO A 518 -27.93 -38.16 14.63
C PRO A 518 -29.00 -37.09 14.34
N GLN A 519 -28.62 -35.99 13.71
CA GLN A 519 -29.58 -34.97 13.23
C GLN A 519 -29.85 -35.13 11.71
N ARG A 520 -31.06 -34.78 11.25
CA ARG A 520 -31.48 -34.98 9.85
C ARG A 520 -30.71 -34.08 8.89
N LEU A 521 -30.36 -34.59 7.71
CA LEU A 521 -29.59 -33.89 6.65
C LEU A 521 -30.20 -32.55 6.20
N ALA A 522 -31.53 -32.39 6.24
CA ALA A 522 -32.22 -31.16 5.83
C ALA A 522 -32.05 -29.99 6.82
N ASP A 523 -32.06 -30.26 8.13
CA ASP A 523 -31.86 -29.25 9.18
C ASP A 523 -30.38 -28.80 9.28
N HIS A 524 -29.47 -29.62 8.76
CA HIS A 524 -28.04 -29.30 8.68
C HIS A 524 -27.73 -28.25 7.61
N GLY A 525 -28.39 -28.30 6.46
CA GLY A 525 -28.12 -27.39 5.34
C GLY A 525 -28.49 -25.94 5.66
N THR A 526 -29.69 -25.71 6.21
CA THR A 526 -30.21 -24.38 6.54
C THR A 526 -29.46 -23.71 7.69
N ARG A 527 -29.17 -24.45 8.78
CA ARG A 527 -28.36 -23.94 9.89
C ARG A 527 -26.91 -23.66 9.50
N TRP A 528 -26.34 -24.50 8.63
CA TRP A 528 -24.99 -24.27 8.11
C TRP A 528 -24.94 -23.03 7.22
N LEU A 529 -25.93 -22.87 6.32
CA LEU A 529 -26.05 -21.68 5.48
C LEU A 529 -26.17 -20.43 6.35
N GLN A 530 -26.98 -20.43 7.41
CA GLN A 530 -27.11 -19.30 8.34
C GLN A 530 -25.80 -18.94 9.04
N LEU A 531 -24.97 -19.94 9.36
CA LEU A 531 -23.68 -19.73 10.03
C LEU A 531 -22.56 -19.28 9.09
N ILE A 532 -22.55 -19.72 7.84
CA ILE A 532 -21.53 -19.31 6.85
C ILE A 532 -21.96 -18.11 6.01
N ALA A 533 -23.26 -17.80 5.94
CA ALA A 533 -23.81 -16.68 5.17
C ALA A 533 -23.13 -15.33 5.48
N PRO A 534 -22.80 -14.98 6.73
CA PRO A 534 -22.05 -13.75 7.00
C PRO A 534 -20.66 -13.73 6.36
N ALA A 535 -19.96 -14.87 6.33
CA ALA A 535 -18.66 -14.99 5.68
C ALA A 535 -18.78 -14.97 4.14
N LEU A 536 -19.81 -15.62 3.58
CA LEU A 536 -20.08 -15.60 2.14
C LEU A 536 -20.53 -14.21 1.67
N LEU A 537 -21.36 -13.52 2.45
CA LEU A 537 -21.78 -12.16 2.17
C LEU A 537 -20.57 -11.22 2.24
N PHE A 538 -19.73 -11.35 3.27
CA PHE A 538 -18.50 -10.55 3.37
C PHE A 538 -17.55 -10.82 2.20
N LEU A 539 -17.38 -12.09 1.80
CA LEU A 539 -16.60 -12.46 0.63
C LEU A 539 -17.16 -11.82 -0.65
N ALA A 540 -18.48 -11.86 -0.84
CA ALA A 540 -19.15 -11.27 -1.99
C ALA A 540 -19.01 -9.74 -2.03
N LEU A 541 -19.21 -9.08 -0.89
CA LEU A 541 -19.05 -7.62 -0.77
C LEU A 541 -17.59 -7.20 -0.98
N LEU A 542 -16.64 -7.98 -0.47
CA LEU A 542 -15.21 -7.76 -0.70
C LEU A 542 -14.87 -7.92 -2.18
N GLY A 543 -15.34 -8.99 -2.83
CA GLY A 543 -15.12 -9.22 -4.25
C GLY A 543 -15.74 -8.11 -5.12
N LEU A 544 -16.97 -7.68 -4.79
CA LEU A 544 -17.64 -6.61 -5.50
C LEU A 544 -16.91 -5.27 -5.34
N ALA A 545 -16.48 -4.93 -4.12
CA ALA A 545 -15.74 -3.72 -3.84
C ALA A 545 -14.40 -3.67 -4.60
N LEU A 546 -13.74 -4.81 -4.78
CA LEU A 546 -12.42 -4.87 -5.44
C LEU A 546 -12.53 -4.83 -6.96
N VAL A 547 -13.56 -5.48 -7.53
CA VAL A 547 -13.89 -5.32 -8.96
C VAL A 547 -14.27 -3.87 -9.28
N GLN A 548 -14.92 -3.17 -8.35
CA GLN A 548 -15.27 -1.76 -8.54
C GLN A 548 -14.06 -0.82 -8.60
N VAL A 549 -12.94 -1.20 -7.97
CA VAL A 549 -11.67 -0.44 -7.99
C VAL A 549 -10.75 -0.90 -9.14
N ASP A 550 -11.29 -1.67 -10.11
CA ASP A 550 -10.54 -2.21 -11.25
C ASP A 550 -9.32 -3.11 -10.86
N ASP A 551 -9.28 -3.62 -9.63
CA ASP A 551 -8.26 -4.55 -9.14
C ASP A 551 -8.80 -5.99 -9.01
N PHE A 552 -8.36 -6.86 -9.91
CA PHE A 552 -8.78 -8.27 -9.98
C PHE A 552 -7.82 -9.22 -9.26
N SER A 553 -6.64 -8.73 -8.88
CA SER A 553 -5.66 -9.49 -8.11
C SER A 553 -6.22 -10.04 -6.78
N PRO A 554 -7.15 -9.36 -6.08
CA PRO A 554 -7.77 -9.91 -4.90
C PRO A 554 -8.70 -11.09 -5.18
N LEU A 555 -9.27 -11.23 -6.37
CA LEU A 555 -10.06 -12.42 -6.72
C LEU A 555 -9.17 -13.66 -6.79
N ILE A 556 -7.96 -13.53 -7.33
CA ILE A 556 -6.97 -14.62 -7.34
C ILE A 556 -6.53 -14.92 -5.90
N LEU A 557 -6.27 -13.90 -5.09
CA LEU A 557 -5.99 -14.10 -3.66
C LEU A 557 -7.13 -14.82 -2.94
N LEU A 558 -8.38 -14.44 -3.20
CA LEU A 558 -9.57 -15.08 -2.64
C LEU A 558 -9.73 -16.52 -3.14
N LEU A 559 -9.36 -16.82 -4.39
CA LEU A 559 -9.37 -18.18 -4.93
C LEU A 559 -8.32 -19.06 -4.23
N VAL A 560 -7.08 -18.58 -4.11
CA VAL A 560 -6.00 -19.28 -3.41
C VAL A 560 -6.36 -19.49 -1.94
N TRP A 561 -6.88 -18.44 -1.29
CA TRP A 561 -7.36 -18.50 0.08
C TRP A 561 -8.51 -19.49 0.25
N SER A 562 -9.52 -19.46 -0.61
CA SER A 562 -10.68 -20.37 -0.55
C SER A 562 -10.24 -21.82 -0.74
N THR A 563 -9.31 -22.07 -1.66
CA THR A 563 -8.71 -23.39 -1.89
C THR A 563 -7.93 -23.86 -0.67
N GLY A 564 -7.11 -23.00 -0.06
CA GLY A 564 -6.37 -23.30 1.17
C GLY A 564 -7.29 -23.60 2.35
N MET A 565 -8.35 -22.81 2.55
CA MET A 565 -9.37 -23.04 3.56
C MET A 565 -10.15 -24.33 3.33
N GLY A 566 -10.52 -24.60 2.07
CA GLY A 566 -11.18 -25.85 1.66
C GLY A 566 -10.31 -27.07 1.91
N LEU A 567 -9.01 -26.98 1.62
CA LEU A 567 -8.05 -28.06 1.87
C LEU A 567 -7.85 -28.28 3.37
N ALA A 568 -7.69 -27.22 4.16
CA ALA A 568 -7.61 -27.32 5.62
C ALA A 568 -8.86 -28.01 6.19
N TYR A 569 -10.05 -27.64 5.70
CA TYR A 569 -11.29 -28.31 6.09
C TYR A 569 -11.31 -29.79 5.67
N ALA A 570 -10.92 -30.10 4.43
CA ALA A 570 -10.88 -31.48 3.92
C ALA A 570 -9.94 -32.37 4.73
N LEU A 571 -8.74 -31.87 5.07
CA LEU A 571 -7.75 -32.58 5.87
C LEU A 571 -8.23 -32.79 7.30
N ALA A 572 -8.73 -31.74 7.95
CA ALA A 572 -9.29 -31.87 9.29
C ALA A 572 -10.43 -32.88 9.31
N ALA A 573 -11.30 -32.87 8.27
CA ALA A 573 -12.50 -33.72 8.17
C ALA A 573 -12.21 -35.11 7.62
N ARG A 574 -10.95 -35.39 7.25
CA ARG A 574 -10.53 -36.62 6.58
C ARG A 574 -11.30 -36.91 5.29
N ASN A 575 -11.82 -35.86 4.63
CA ASN A 575 -12.55 -35.97 3.38
C ASN A 575 -11.57 -36.04 2.20
N ARG A 576 -11.17 -37.27 1.85
CA ARG A 576 -10.18 -37.53 0.78
C ARG A 576 -10.67 -37.11 -0.60
N ILE A 577 -11.98 -37.20 -0.86
CA ILE A 577 -12.57 -36.82 -2.15
C ILE A 577 -12.43 -35.32 -2.36
N LEU A 578 -12.84 -34.51 -1.37
CA LEU A 578 -12.70 -33.06 -1.45
C LEU A 578 -11.23 -32.64 -1.61
N ALA A 579 -10.31 -33.27 -0.87
CA ALA A 579 -8.88 -33.01 -1.02
C ALA A 579 -8.39 -33.35 -2.44
N ALA A 580 -8.76 -34.51 -2.99
CA ALA A 580 -8.39 -34.91 -4.35
C ALA A 580 -8.95 -33.97 -5.42
N VAL A 581 -10.19 -33.51 -5.27
CA VAL A 581 -10.81 -32.51 -6.17
C VAL A 581 -10.05 -31.19 -6.13
N LEU A 582 -9.71 -30.68 -4.94
CA LEU A 582 -8.97 -29.43 -4.80
C LEU A 582 -7.55 -29.53 -5.38
N PHE A 583 -6.84 -30.63 -5.13
CA PHE A 583 -5.51 -30.86 -5.73
C PHE A 583 -5.57 -30.99 -7.25
N SER A 584 -6.56 -31.73 -7.77
CA SER A 584 -6.75 -31.89 -9.21
C SER A 584 -7.11 -30.57 -9.88
N GLY A 585 -7.97 -29.76 -9.26
CA GLY A 585 -8.32 -28.42 -9.72
C GLY A 585 -7.12 -27.47 -9.74
N ALA A 586 -6.29 -27.47 -8.70
CA ALA A 586 -5.06 -26.70 -8.67
C ALA A 586 -4.06 -27.15 -9.75
N GLY A 587 -3.89 -28.47 -9.93
CA GLY A 587 -3.05 -29.04 -10.99
C GLY A 587 -3.54 -28.67 -12.39
N MET A 588 -4.86 -28.72 -12.62
CA MET A 588 -5.48 -28.31 -13.88
C MET A 588 -5.30 -26.82 -14.14
N ALA A 589 -5.40 -25.96 -13.12
CA ALA A 589 -5.14 -24.53 -13.27
C ALA A 589 -3.67 -24.25 -13.68
N ILE A 590 -2.71 -24.95 -13.05
CA ILE A 590 -1.29 -24.86 -13.43
C ILE A 590 -1.10 -25.33 -14.88
N ALA A 591 -1.67 -26.47 -15.25
CA ALA A 591 -1.60 -27.01 -16.60
C ALA A 591 -2.20 -26.04 -17.63
N ALA A 592 -3.33 -25.39 -17.30
CA ALA A 592 -3.94 -24.37 -18.16
C ALA A 592 -3.04 -23.14 -18.33
N ILE A 593 -2.42 -22.64 -17.26
CA ILE A 593 -1.46 -21.51 -17.35
C ILE A 593 -0.28 -21.88 -18.25
N VAL A 594 0.31 -23.07 -18.04
CA VAL A 594 1.42 -23.56 -18.87
C VAL A 594 1.00 -23.71 -20.34
N TYR A 595 -0.18 -24.29 -20.59
CA TYR A 595 -0.73 -24.43 -21.93
C TYR A 595 -0.92 -23.07 -22.62
N LEU A 596 -1.54 -22.10 -21.94
CA LEU A 596 -1.74 -20.74 -22.47
C LEU A 596 -0.40 -20.06 -22.80
N ARG A 597 0.63 -20.27 -21.96
CA ARG A 597 1.98 -19.74 -22.20
C ARG A 597 2.68 -20.37 -23.41
N LEU A 598 2.38 -21.64 -23.72
CA LEU A 598 3.01 -22.37 -24.82
C LEU A 598 2.32 -22.15 -26.17
N VAL A 599 0.99 -22.05 -26.17
CA VAL A 599 0.18 -22.02 -27.39
C VAL A 599 -0.10 -20.60 -27.90
N GLY A 600 0.03 -19.57 -27.04
CA GLY A 600 -0.48 -18.24 -27.35
C GLY A 600 -2.00 -18.19 -27.26
N THR A 601 -2.60 -16.99 -27.29
CA THR A 601 -4.02 -16.83 -26.95
C THR A 601 -4.78 -15.93 -27.92
N ASP A 602 -4.51 -16.02 -29.22
CA ASP A 602 -5.17 -15.20 -30.24
C ASP A 602 -6.71 -15.31 -30.20
N ASP A 603 -7.25 -16.44 -29.71
CA ASP A 603 -8.69 -16.67 -29.58
C ASP A 603 -9.33 -16.16 -28.27
N LEU A 604 -8.58 -16.02 -27.16
CA LEU A 604 -9.12 -15.43 -25.91
C LEU A 604 -9.40 -13.93 -26.06
N ILE A 605 -8.73 -13.28 -27.02
CA ILE A 605 -8.88 -11.86 -27.38
C ILE A 605 -10.33 -11.52 -27.71
N ARG A 606 -11.10 -12.47 -28.25
CA ARG A 606 -12.50 -12.26 -28.67
C ARG A 606 -13.50 -12.16 -27.51
N TRP A 607 -13.11 -12.49 -26.28
CA TRP A 607 -14.04 -12.59 -25.14
C TRP A 607 -14.12 -11.31 -24.29
N GLY A 608 -13.41 -10.24 -24.68
CA GLY A 608 -13.69 -8.85 -24.29
C GLY A 608 -13.46 -8.46 -22.82
N PHE A 609 -13.11 -9.40 -21.94
CA PHE A 609 -12.86 -9.14 -20.53
C PHE A 609 -11.35 -9.18 -20.24
N TYR A 610 -10.76 -8.05 -19.81
CA TYR A 610 -9.35 -7.95 -19.39
C TYR A 610 -8.29 -8.17 -20.48
N ALA A 611 -8.69 -8.12 -21.76
CA ALA A 611 -7.81 -8.38 -22.91
C ALA A 611 -6.52 -7.55 -22.84
N ASP A 612 -6.58 -6.25 -22.55
CA ASP A 612 -5.41 -5.36 -22.61
C ASP A 612 -4.26 -5.77 -21.68
N ARG A 613 -4.52 -6.13 -20.41
CA ARG A 613 -3.43 -6.54 -19.49
C ARG A 613 -2.87 -7.92 -19.84
N PHE A 614 -3.72 -8.83 -20.34
CA PHE A 614 -3.25 -10.13 -20.82
C PHE A 614 -2.46 -10.00 -22.12
N LEU A 615 -2.89 -9.14 -23.05
CA LEU A 615 -2.20 -8.82 -24.30
C LEU A 615 -0.82 -8.21 -24.02
N VAL A 616 -0.76 -7.21 -23.13
CA VAL A 616 0.51 -6.61 -22.67
C VAL A 616 1.40 -7.65 -21.99
N TRP A 617 0.85 -8.57 -21.21
CA TRP A 617 1.64 -9.61 -20.54
C TRP A 617 2.19 -10.67 -21.51
N LEU A 618 1.40 -11.06 -22.51
CA LEU A 618 1.78 -12.06 -23.51
C LEU A 618 2.81 -11.49 -24.50
N ASN A 619 2.59 -10.25 -24.96
CA ASN A 619 3.49 -9.57 -25.88
C ASN A 619 3.79 -8.13 -25.43
N PRO A 620 4.63 -7.95 -24.39
CA PRO A 620 4.94 -6.62 -23.85
C PRO A 620 5.68 -5.71 -24.83
N ALA A 621 6.32 -6.26 -25.87
CA ALA A 621 7.05 -5.50 -26.87
C ALA A 621 6.12 -4.78 -27.86
N GLU A 622 4.96 -5.36 -28.17
CA GLU A 622 3.93 -4.74 -29.04
C GLU A 622 3.13 -3.65 -28.33
N HIS A 623 3.28 -3.53 -27.01
CA HIS A 623 2.62 -2.53 -26.20
C HIS A 623 3.66 -1.66 -25.45
N PRO A 624 4.41 -0.79 -26.16
CA PRO A 624 5.60 -0.14 -25.61
C PRO A 624 5.32 0.79 -24.42
N HIS A 625 4.12 1.35 -24.30
CA HIS A 625 3.77 2.25 -23.19
C HIS A 625 3.28 1.50 -21.94
N THR A 626 2.59 0.37 -22.10
CA THR A 626 1.99 -0.38 -20.99
C THR A 626 2.83 -1.61 -20.58
N GLY A 627 3.62 -2.18 -21.51
CA GLY A 627 4.54 -3.30 -21.29
C GLY A 627 5.92 -2.90 -20.78
N GLN A 628 6.25 -1.61 -20.78
CA GLN A 628 7.56 -1.09 -20.36
C GLN A 628 7.95 -1.55 -18.96
N GLN A 629 7.01 -1.55 -18.02
CA GLN A 629 7.27 -1.94 -16.64
C GLN A 629 7.75 -3.40 -16.53
N LEU A 630 7.12 -4.31 -17.30
CA LEU A 630 7.50 -5.73 -17.36
C LEU A 630 8.89 -5.90 -18.01
N LEU A 631 9.15 -5.18 -19.10
CA LEU A 631 10.44 -5.23 -19.80
C LEU A 631 11.59 -4.72 -18.94
N LEU A 632 11.39 -3.61 -18.22
CA LEU A 632 12.39 -3.07 -17.29
C LEU A 632 12.63 -4.02 -16.10
N GLY A 633 11.57 -4.65 -15.56
CA GLY A 633 11.70 -5.66 -14.52
C GLY A 633 12.50 -6.88 -14.97
N ALA A 634 12.16 -7.45 -16.12
CA ALA A 634 12.90 -8.58 -16.70
C ALA A 634 14.36 -8.24 -16.98
N ARG A 635 14.63 -7.04 -17.51
CA ARG A 635 16.01 -6.56 -17.73
C ARG A 635 16.79 -6.46 -16.43
N ALA A 636 16.19 -5.88 -15.38
CA ALA A 636 16.84 -5.73 -14.09
C ALA A 636 17.18 -7.10 -13.45
N ILE A 637 16.29 -8.09 -13.57
CA ILE A 637 16.56 -9.46 -13.13
C ILE A 637 17.74 -10.06 -13.93
N GLY A 638 17.75 -9.89 -15.25
CA GLY A 638 18.84 -10.35 -16.11
C GLY A 638 20.19 -9.73 -15.74
N GLU A 639 20.22 -8.43 -15.48
CA GLU A 639 21.42 -7.69 -15.03
C GLU A 639 21.93 -8.14 -13.66
N GLY A 640 21.05 -8.64 -12.78
CA GLY A 640 21.44 -9.16 -11.46
C GLY A 640 22.19 -10.49 -11.49
N GLY A 641 21.96 -11.33 -12.52
CA GLY A 641 22.60 -12.64 -12.62
C GLY A 641 22.50 -13.49 -11.32
N TRP A 642 23.51 -14.33 -11.06
CA TRP A 642 23.52 -15.21 -9.88
C TRP A 642 23.87 -14.49 -8.57
N LEU A 643 24.76 -13.50 -8.65
CA LEU A 643 25.41 -12.88 -7.49
C LEU A 643 25.08 -11.39 -7.34
N GLY A 644 24.07 -10.87 -8.03
CA GLY A 644 23.72 -9.45 -8.02
C GLY A 644 24.52 -8.65 -9.04
N ALA A 645 24.06 -7.44 -9.33
CA ALA A 645 24.68 -6.52 -10.29
C ALA A 645 26.11 -6.12 -9.91
N ASP A 646 26.50 -6.28 -8.64
CA ASP A 646 27.86 -6.04 -8.15
C ASP A 646 28.73 -7.31 -8.08
N HIS A 647 28.16 -8.45 -8.50
CA HIS A 647 28.72 -9.79 -8.44
C HIS A 647 29.15 -10.26 -7.03
N TRP A 648 28.60 -9.64 -5.98
CA TRP A 648 28.90 -9.97 -4.58
C TRP A 648 27.70 -9.80 -3.64
N LEU A 649 26.55 -10.31 -4.08
CA LEU A 649 25.28 -10.34 -3.35
C LEU A 649 24.85 -8.96 -2.85
N GLY A 650 25.21 -7.88 -3.56
CA GLY A 650 24.91 -6.50 -3.19
C GLY A 650 25.86 -5.89 -2.14
N LEU A 651 26.84 -6.64 -1.61
CA LEU A 651 27.72 -6.16 -0.55
C LEU A 651 28.68 -5.04 -1.00
N ARG A 652 29.15 -5.06 -2.25
CA ARG A 652 30.00 -3.97 -2.78
C ARG A 652 29.18 -2.71 -2.99
N ALA A 653 27.98 -2.87 -3.52
CA ALA A 653 27.10 -1.75 -3.84
C ALA A 653 26.30 -1.24 -2.63
N LEU A 654 26.29 -1.94 -1.50
CA LEU A 654 25.58 -1.60 -0.26
C LEU A 654 25.69 -0.11 0.10
N GLY A 655 24.55 0.56 0.24
CA GLY A 655 24.45 2.00 0.53
C GLY A 655 24.76 2.94 -0.65
N GLN A 656 25.21 2.43 -1.79
CA GLN A 656 25.48 3.19 -3.02
C GLN A 656 24.22 3.35 -3.88
N SER A 657 24.36 4.05 -5.01
CA SER A 657 23.30 4.21 -6.01
C SER A 657 22.66 2.88 -6.41
N ALA A 658 21.34 2.90 -6.60
CA ALA A 658 20.56 1.79 -7.12
C ALA A 658 20.50 1.82 -8.67
N GLY A 659 21.18 2.75 -9.35
CA GLY A 659 21.25 2.77 -10.81
C GLY A 659 19.88 2.85 -11.50
N ASN A 660 19.76 2.19 -12.66
CA ASN A 660 18.55 2.26 -13.49
C ASN A 660 17.37 1.43 -12.98
N VAL A 661 17.58 0.51 -12.02
CA VAL A 661 16.47 -0.32 -11.50
C VAL A 661 15.39 0.51 -10.78
N VAL A 662 15.76 1.70 -10.27
CA VAL A 662 14.82 2.66 -9.65
C VAL A 662 13.83 3.24 -10.68
N GLN A 663 14.13 3.15 -11.98
CA GLN A 663 13.25 3.63 -13.05
C GLN A 663 12.07 2.68 -13.32
N ILE A 664 12.07 1.47 -12.75
CA ILE A 664 10.91 0.56 -12.85
C ILE A 664 9.73 1.23 -12.11
N PRO A 665 8.60 1.47 -12.79
CA PRO A 665 7.40 1.96 -12.11
C PRO A 665 6.99 1.03 -10.96
N ALA A 666 6.63 1.62 -9.81
CA ALA A 666 6.25 0.88 -8.59
C ALA A 666 7.30 -0.15 -8.10
N VAL A 667 8.60 0.10 -8.31
CA VAL A 667 9.70 -0.76 -7.84
C VAL A 667 9.70 -1.02 -6.34
N GLN A 668 9.22 -0.07 -5.54
CA GLN A 668 9.14 -0.22 -4.08
C GLN A 668 8.02 -1.17 -3.63
N ASP A 669 7.04 -1.43 -4.51
CA ASP A 669 5.83 -2.21 -4.23
C ASP A 669 5.79 -3.49 -5.08
N ASP A 670 5.20 -3.41 -6.28
CA ASP A 670 4.95 -4.55 -7.16
C ASP A 670 6.24 -5.21 -7.67
N PHE A 671 7.26 -4.40 -7.96
CA PHE A 671 8.53 -4.84 -8.54
C PHE A 671 9.68 -4.94 -7.53
N ALA A 672 9.35 -5.04 -6.23
CA ALA A 672 10.34 -5.16 -5.16
C ALA A 672 11.22 -6.42 -5.33
N ALA A 673 10.66 -7.52 -5.86
CA ALA A 673 11.43 -8.74 -6.13
C ALA A 673 12.44 -8.54 -7.28
N SER A 674 12.08 -7.80 -8.33
CA SER A 674 12.99 -7.45 -9.43
C SER A 674 14.14 -6.59 -8.92
N PHE A 675 13.86 -5.61 -8.06
CA PHE A 675 14.91 -4.84 -7.37
C PHE A 675 15.83 -5.74 -6.54
N PHE A 676 15.25 -6.63 -5.72
CA PHE A 676 16.01 -7.53 -4.86
C PHE A 676 16.91 -8.48 -5.66
N LEU A 677 16.41 -9.05 -6.77
CA LEU A 677 17.18 -9.91 -7.66
C LEU A 677 18.27 -9.14 -8.42
N ASN A 678 17.98 -7.93 -8.91
CA ASN A 678 18.99 -7.07 -9.50
C ASN A 678 20.12 -6.79 -8.51
N ARG A 679 19.75 -6.47 -7.27
CA ARG A 679 20.69 -6.05 -6.24
C ARG A 679 21.52 -7.19 -5.67
N HIS A 680 20.88 -8.31 -5.32
CA HIS A 680 21.50 -9.39 -4.54
C HIS A 680 21.64 -10.71 -5.30
N GLY A 681 21.12 -10.79 -6.53
CA GLY A 681 21.22 -11.95 -7.40
C GLY A 681 20.24 -13.07 -7.11
N LEU A 682 20.22 -14.04 -8.02
CA LEU A 682 19.38 -15.24 -7.94
C LEU A 682 19.65 -16.07 -6.67
N LEU A 683 20.91 -16.18 -6.23
CA LEU A 683 21.24 -16.96 -5.03
C LEU A 683 20.51 -16.41 -3.79
N SER A 684 20.50 -15.08 -3.63
CA SER A 684 19.76 -14.42 -2.56
C SER A 684 18.25 -14.59 -2.72
N GLY A 685 17.74 -14.60 -3.96
CA GLY A 685 16.35 -14.93 -4.26
C GLY A 685 15.96 -16.34 -3.80
N LEU A 686 16.82 -17.34 -4.04
CA LEU A 686 16.60 -18.72 -3.58
C LEU A 686 16.65 -18.84 -2.04
N LEU A 687 17.57 -18.12 -1.39
CA LEU A 687 17.62 -18.04 0.07
C LEU A 687 16.35 -17.38 0.63
N LEU A 688 15.87 -16.31 -0.01
CA LEU A 688 14.61 -15.66 0.37
C LEU A 688 13.43 -16.63 0.23
N TRP A 689 13.35 -17.41 -0.86
CA TRP A 689 12.36 -18.48 -1.01
C TRP A 689 12.44 -19.52 0.10
N ALA A 690 13.65 -19.94 0.49
CA ALA A 690 13.81 -20.89 1.58
C ALA A 690 13.27 -20.35 2.91
N VAL A 691 13.51 -19.07 3.22
CA VAL A 691 12.96 -18.44 4.43
C VAL A 691 11.44 -18.24 4.33
N GLN A 692 10.92 -17.86 3.16
CA GLN A 692 9.47 -17.76 2.89
C GLN A 692 8.77 -19.12 3.06
N ALA A 693 9.37 -20.19 2.55
CA ALA A 693 8.89 -21.55 2.74
C ALA A 693 8.94 -21.97 4.21
N ALA A 694 10.04 -21.68 4.92
CA ALA A 694 10.17 -21.95 6.35
C ALA A 694 9.09 -21.21 7.17
N PHE A 695 8.77 -19.96 6.81
CA PHE A 695 7.67 -19.21 7.41
C PHE A 695 6.33 -19.92 7.24
N LEU A 696 5.95 -20.27 5.99
CA LEU A 696 4.69 -20.96 5.70
C LEU A 696 4.61 -22.34 6.36
N ILE A 697 5.68 -23.12 6.32
CA ILE A 697 5.79 -24.40 7.04
C ILE A 697 5.59 -24.17 8.53
N GLY A 698 6.23 -23.15 9.10
CA GLY A 698 6.07 -22.77 10.50
C GLY A 698 4.61 -22.49 10.86
N VAL A 699 3.88 -21.74 10.03
CA VAL A 699 2.46 -21.43 10.21
C VAL A 699 1.60 -22.70 10.13
N VAL A 700 1.89 -23.61 9.19
CA VAL A 700 1.17 -24.88 9.09
C VAL A 700 1.46 -25.79 10.30
N LEU A 701 2.70 -25.82 10.79
CA LEU A 701 3.07 -26.60 11.98
C LEU A 701 2.36 -26.06 13.24
N THR A 702 2.27 -24.74 13.42
CA THR A 702 1.53 -24.14 14.54
C THR A 702 0.03 -24.39 14.41
N ALA A 703 -0.53 -24.32 13.20
CA ALA A 703 -1.92 -24.68 12.93
C ALA A 703 -2.18 -26.15 13.29
N TRP A 704 -1.33 -27.07 12.82
CA TRP A 704 -1.45 -28.49 13.08
C TRP A 704 -1.40 -28.83 14.57
N GLN A 705 -0.50 -28.17 15.31
CA GLN A 705 -0.44 -28.32 16.76
C GLN A 705 -1.74 -27.85 17.43
N ALA A 706 -2.29 -26.71 17.00
CA ALA A 706 -3.57 -26.21 17.51
C ALA A 706 -4.74 -27.17 17.21
N TYR A 707 -4.75 -27.79 16.02
CA TYR A 707 -5.72 -28.84 15.66
C TYR A 707 -5.59 -30.05 16.58
N ARG A 708 -4.39 -30.58 16.80
CA ARG A 708 -4.15 -31.73 17.70
C ARG A 708 -4.62 -31.45 19.13
N ASN A 709 -4.26 -30.27 19.66
CA ASN A 709 -4.68 -29.86 20.99
C ASN A 709 -6.21 -29.76 21.09
N GLY A 710 -6.84 -29.16 20.08
CA GLY A 710 -8.30 -29.06 19.99
C GLY A 710 -8.99 -30.41 19.87
N ALA A 711 -8.41 -31.36 19.12
CA ALA A 711 -8.94 -32.71 18.96
C ALA A 711 -8.81 -33.55 20.25
N SER A 712 -7.78 -33.33 21.05
CA SER A 712 -7.59 -33.99 22.36
C SER A 712 -8.36 -33.33 23.51
N ALA A 713 -8.93 -32.15 23.30
CA ALA A 713 -9.57 -31.38 24.36
C ALA A 713 -10.93 -32.00 24.77
N ARG A 714 -11.12 -32.18 26.08
CA ARG A 714 -12.37 -32.72 26.66
C ARG A 714 -13.47 -31.66 26.77
N ASN A 715 -13.10 -30.38 26.84
CA ASN A 715 -14.03 -29.26 26.95
C ASN A 715 -14.33 -28.67 25.56
N PHE A 716 -15.61 -28.48 25.24
CA PHE A 716 -16.07 -27.83 24.02
C PHE A 716 -15.35 -26.50 23.73
N ARG A 717 -15.14 -25.65 24.75
CA ARG A 717 -14.49 -24.34 24.57
C ARG A 717 -13.04 -24.47 24.10
N GLN A 718 -12.29 -25.39 24.69
CA GLN A 718 -10.89 -25.66 24.31
C GLN A 718 -10.81 -26.31 22.93
N ALA A 719 -11.71 -27.25 22.63
CA ALA A 719 -11.81 -27.87 21.31
C ALA A 719 -12.18 -26.86 20.22
N TRP A 720 -13.12 -25.95 20.50
CA TRP A 720 -13.46 -24.85 19.59
C TRP A 720 -12.27 -23.90 19.38
N LEU A 721 -11.58 -23.47 20.45
CA LEU A 721 -10.46 -22.55 20.33
C LEU A 721 -9.28 -23.16 19.53
N GLY A 722 -8.98 -24.44 19.73
CA GLY A 722 -7.95 -25.15 18.94
C GLY A 722 -8.29 -25.20 17.46
N ARG A 723 -9.57 -25.47 17.12
CA ARG A 723 -10.06 -25.47 15.73
C ARG A 723 -10.08 -24.07 15.11
N PHE A 724 -10.49 -23.06 15.87
CA PHE A 724 -10.46 -21.66 15.44
C PHE A 724 -9.03 -21.25 15.07
N ARG A 725 -8.05 -21.53 15.95
CA ARG A 725 -6.63 -21.27 15.68
C ARG A 725 -6.12 -22.00 14.46
N TYR A 726 -6.47 -23.27 14.30
CA TYR A 726 -6.12 -24.06 13.10
C TYR A 726 -6.59 -23.37 11.82
N PHE A 727 -7.90 -23.08 11.71
CA PHE A 727 -8.46 -22.48 10.50
C PHE A 727 -7.97 -21.05 10.27
N ALA A 728 -7.81 -20.24 11.31
CA ALA A 728 -7.31 -18.86 11.18
C ALA A 728 -5.84 -18.83 10.70
N LEU A 729 -4.98 -19.72 11.20
CA LEU A 729 -3.60 -19.84 10.74
C LEU A 729 -3.51 -20.39 9.32
N CYS A 730 -4.31 -21.40 8.96
CA CYS A 730 -4.38 -21.89 7.58
C CYS A 730 -4.85 -20.81 6.60
N GLY A 731 -5.88 -20.04 6.94
CA GLY A 731 -6.36 -18.94 6.10
C GLY A 731 -5.35 -17.81 5.98
N GLY A 732 -4.72 -17.39 7.09
CA GLY A 732 -3.66 -16.39 7.07
C GLY A 732 -2.45 -16.84 6.23
N GLY A 733 -2.01 -18.09 6.40
CA GLY A 733 -0.95 -18.69 5.60
C GLY A 733 -1.29 -18.79 4.11
N ALA A 734 -2.55 -19.11 3.77
CA ALA A 734 -3.01 -19.17 2.39
C ALA A 734 -3.01 -17.79 1.71
N PHE A 735 -3.37 -16.73 2.41
CA PHE A 735 -3.24 -15.36 1.90
C PHE A 735 -1.78 -14.99 1.67
N VAL A 736 -0.88 -15.25 2.63
CA VAL A 736 0.56 -14.98 2.44
C VAL A 736 1.11 -15.76 1.24
N LEU A 737 0.73 -17.03 1.09
CA LEU A 737 1.10 -17.83 -0.09
C LEU A 737 0.58 -17.21 -1.37
N GLY A 738 -0.67 -16.74 -1.39
CA GLY A 738 -1.24 -16.01 -2.53
C GLY A 738 -0.44 -14.77 -2.91
N HIS A 739 -0.03 -13.96 -1.92
CA HIS A 739 0.82 -12.80 -2.14
C HIS A 739 2.20 -13.19 -2.70
N PHE A 740 2.82 -14.25 -2.18
CA PHE A 740 4.09 -14.75 -2.74
C PHE A 740 3.93 -15.22 -4.18
N LEU A 741 2.88 -16.00 -4.48
CA LEU A 741 2.62 -16.49 -5.84
C LEU A 741 2.37 -15.35 -6.82
N LEU A 742 1.55 -14.36 -6.45
CA LEU A 742 1.25 -13.23 -7.32
C LEU A 742 2.45 -12.31 -7.54
N SER A 743 3.19 -11.99 -6.47
CA SER A 743 4.33 -11.09 -6.57
C SER A 743 5.49 -11.73 -7.34
N TRP A 744 5.89 -12.96 -6.99
CA TRP A 744 6.91 -13.67 -7.76
C TRP A 744 6.45 -13.95 -9.19
N GLY A 745 5.18 -14.32 -9.36
CA GLY A 745 4.63 -14.56 -10.69
C GLY A 745 4.62 -13.30 -11.55
N THR A 746 4.33 -12.12 -11.00
CA THR A 746 4.42 -10.84 -11.73
C THR A 746 5.86 -10.52 -12.12
N ASN A 747 6.80 -10.61 -11.17
CA ASN A 747 8.21 -10.25 -11.40
C ASN A 747 8.92 -11.21 -12.36
N LEU A 748 8.56 -12.49 -12.34
CA LEU A 748 9.08 -13.51 -13.27
C LEU A 748 8.26 -13.60 -14.57
N ALA A 749 7.33 -12.66 -14.80
CA ALA A 749 6.41 -12.64 -15.92
C ALA A 749 5.57 -13.93 -16.08
N ILE A 750 5.35 -14.72 -15.03
CA ILE A 750 4.43 -15.87 -15.03
C ILE A 750 2.97 -15.41 -15.01
N PHE A 751 2.69 -14.26 -14.37
CA PHE A 751 1.38 -13.64 -14.33
C PHE A 751 1.43 -12.20 -14.89
N PRO A 752 0.29 -11.68 -15.41
CA PRO A 752 0.18 -10.26 -15.73
C PRO A 752 0.46 -9.39 -14.51
N ILE A 753 0.78 -8.11 -14.75
CA ILE A 753 1.03 -7.15 -13.67
C ILE A 753 -0.23 -7.00 -12.83
N MET A 754 -0.08 -7.37 -11.56
CA MET A 754 -1.12 -7.36 -10.52
C MET A 754 -0.58 -6.52 -9.36
N GLY A 755 -1.31 -5.48 -8.95
CA GLY A 755 -0.87 -4.48 -7.96
C GLY A 755 -0.83 -4.99 -6.52
N GLN A 756 -0.13 -6.11 -6.27
CA GLN A 756 -0.07 -6.76 -4.97
C GLN A 756 1.33 -6.66 -4.37
N PRO A 757 1.46 -6.06 -3.16
CA PRO A 757 2.75 -5.95 -2.50
C PRO A 757 3.31 -7.33 -2.15
N MET A 758 4.62 -7.46 -2.28
CA MET A 758 5.34 -8.65 -1.83
C MET A 758 5.41 -8.67 -0.30
N SER A 759 4.70 -9.61 0.33
CA SER A 759 4.74 -9.78 1.78
C SER A 759 6.18 -9.84 2.30
N PHE A 760 6.46 -9.05 3.34
CA PHE A 760 7.76 -8.89 4.00
C PHE A 760 8.88 -8.17 3.22
N LEU A 761 8.76 -7.96 1.92
CA LEU A 761 9.82 -7.29 1.13
C LEU A 761 9.44 -5.86 0.74
N SER A 762 8.22 -5.65 0.25
CA SER A 762 7.81 -4.38 -0.35
C SER A 762 7.30 -3.33 0.64
N ALA A 763 7.14 -2.09 0.19
CA ALA A 763 6.72 -0.94 1.00
C ALA A 763 5.20 -0.89 1.31
N GLY A 764 4.57 -2.06 1.53
CA GLY A 764 3.14 -2.20 1.84
C GLY A 764 2.81 -1.95 3.32
N GLY A 765 2.88 -0.69 3.77
CA GLY A 765 2.71 -0.35 5.20
C GLY A 765 1.38 -0.83 5.83
N SER A 766 0.27 -0.78 5.10
CA SER A 766 -1.02 -1.32 5.56
C SER A 766 -1.03 -2.83 5.64
N HIS A 767 -0.43 -3.52 4.67
CA HIS A 767 -0.30 -4.98 4.67
C HIS A 767 0.55 -5.46 5.85
N LEU A 768 1.65 -4.75 6.15
CA LEU A 768 2.48 -5.01 7.33
C LEU A 768 1.69 -4.87 8.63
N LEU A 769 1.02 -3.72 8.84
CA LEU A 769 0.35 -3.41 10.09
C LEU A 769 -0.94 -4.20 10.32
N PHE A 770 -1.80 -4.32 9.31
CA PHE A 770 -3.14 -4.90 9.45
C PHE A 770 -3.21 -6.39 9.14
N PHE A 771 -2.16 -6.97 8.53
CA PHE A 771 -2.17 -8.38 8.15
C PHE A 771 -0.97 -9.17 8.69
N LEU A 772 0.27 -8.80 8.32
CA LEU A 772 1.47 -9.59 8.67
C LEU A 772 1.78 -9.60 10.17
N CYS A 773 1.81 -8.42 10.82
CA CYS A 773 2.04 -8.31 12.26
C CYS A 773 0.96 -9.06 13.07
N PRO A 774 -0.35 -8.88 12.81
CA PRO A 774 -1.41 -9.66 13.45
C PRO A 774 -1.27 -11.17 13.24
N LEU A 775 -0.92 -11.65 12.04
CA LEU A 775 -0.70 -13.07 11.77
C LEU A 775 0.47 -13.63 12.59
N LEU A 776 1.58 -12.89 12.67
CA LEU A 776 2.74 -13.24 13.50
C LEU A 776 2.38 -13.30 14.99
N THR A 777 1.67 -12.29 15.49
CA THR A 777 1.14 -12.27 16.87
C THR A 777 0.27 -13.49 17.13
N PHE A 778 -0.68 -13.77 16.24
CA PHE A 778 -1.63 -14.86 16.40
C PHE A 778 -0.94 -16.23 16.35
N SER A 779 0.06 -16.41 15.47
CA SER A 779 0.89 -17.62 15.43
C SER A 779 1.69 -17.80 16.73
N ALA A 780 2.30 -16.72 17.25
CA ALA A 780 3.04 -16.76 18.50
C ALA A 780 2.12 -17.16 19.68
N ILE A 781 0.98 -16.47 19.86
CA ILE A 781 0.00 -16.78 20.92
C ILE A 781 -0.52 -18.21 20.78
N SER A 782 -0.77 -18.69 19.56
CA SER A 782 -1.29 -20.04 19.31
C SER A 782 -0.29 -21.14 19.70
N SER A 783 1.01 -20.85 19.66
CA SER A 783 2.07 -21.78 20.06
C SER A 783 2.29 -21.87 21.57
N GLU A 784 1.85 -20.87 22.33
CA GLU A 784 2.04 -20.75 23.78
C GLU A 784 0.93 -21.44 24.61
N GLY A 785 -0.22 -21.74 24.01
CA GLY A 785 -1.37 -22.33 24.69
C GLY A 785 -1.29 -23.85 24.93
N VAL A 786 -0.13 -24.36 25.36
CA VAL A 786 0.11 -25.76 25.77
C VAL A 786 0.32 -25.83 27.27
#